data_AF-A0AAJ5YZZ7-F1
#
_entry.id   AF-A0AAJ5YZZ7-F1
#
_cell.length_a   1.000
_cell.length_b   1.000
_cell.length_c   1.000
_cell.angle_alpha   90.00
_cell.angle_beta   90.00
_cell.angle_gamma   90.00
#
_symmetry.space_group_name_H-M   'P 1'
#
loop_
_entity.id
_entity.type
_entity.pdbx_description
1 polymer ?
#
loop_
_entity_poly.entity_id
_entity_poly.type
_entity_poly.pdbx_seq_one_letter_code
_entity_poly.pdbx_strand_id
1 'polypeptide(L)'
;MASVDMSEHRGSGFDFSGHLRNHALGSHGHSVPRATSTGTTIVGLIYKDGVVLGADTRATEGPIVADKNCEKIHYITDSIRCCGAGTAADTEFVTNMISSNMQLHALHTRKRPRVLAALTMLKQRLFQYQGYIGAALVLGGYDSTGPQLFTIAPHGSTDKLPYVTMGSGSLAAMSVFESAWKPDMQEQEAIDLVVAAIESGIFNDLGSGSNVDVCVIREKETKMLRNYRKPNERAQKEQSYKFARGTTAFTKEEIYNMIVKEVPLDGALDPPVNALVANVHGTYYATTSKCTHYGLALSKGILTSEGRLYCPFHGACFKVTTGDIEDAPALEPLKTFEVQRDNDDKVYILVDYEALKRSPWESCKKEIHEDKSGIHTVFVGGGAVTLHAVQEMRRNGYKGSITVLTAEPYPTIDRTKLSKAYAPELKHALVRDEFFWRETLNVDLRLSSYVYDIDTKMKRLSIRGGNTILYDNLVLATGSVPRRLPIEGANAKGVYVLRTHSDAKALTESLRKHPSPQLVIIGTGFIGLEMGIALAKHAKVTLIGQTHVPLEGPLGRSVGGGLQTAIMNERPLRFLNAVDLVRIETDMNNSVRGVTVQPRARGSPELFLAADVVLMSTGAKPATDFLRNSPSFPALRPDGSVEVDAALRVVGLQNVYAGGDIAAYPWDNGIVRIEHWNVACNHGRDIGRTIASGRLHPHRHVPVFWSGLTSPLRYAGTGLGYNQMHVDGEPDEAEFIAYYAKNDRVIGVATCV
;
A
#
# COMPACT_ATOMS: atom_id res chain seq x y z
N MET A 1 -30.15 -36.29 30.53
CA MET A 1 -29.84 -37.17 29.38
C MET A 1 -29.07 -36.33 28.39
N ALA A 2 -27.76 -36.53 28.36
CA ALA A 2 -26.81 -35.85 27.48
C ALA A 2 -26.26 -36.87 26.49
N SER A 3 -26.18 -36.50 25.20
CA SER A 3 -25.46 -37.22 24.15
C SER A 3 -25.68 -36.46 22.83
N VAL A 4 -24.72 -36.13 21.97
CA VAL A 4 -23.27 -36.34 21.90
C VAL A 4 -22.69 -35.17 21.09
N ASP A 5 -21.62 -34.56 21.59
CA ASP A 5 -20.75 -33.67 20.83
C ASP A 5 -19.67 -34.52 20.16
N MET A 6 -19.65 -34.55 18.82
CA MET A 6 -18.58 -35.19 18.04
C MET A 6 -17.54 -34.13 17.66
N SER A 7 -16.65 -33.86 18.60
CA SER A 7 -15.35 -33.28 18.30
C SER A 7 -14.48 -34.36 17.64
N GLU A 8 -14.36 -34.33 16.31
CA GLU A 8 -13.27 -35.05 15.65
C GLU A 8 -11.96 -34.32 15.97
N HIS A 9 -11.25 -34.92 16.92
CA HIS A 9 -9.83 -34.74 17.18
C HIS A 9 -9.05 -34.77 15.85
N ARG A 10 -8.64 -33.60 15.33
CA ARG A 10 -7.52 -33.55 14.38
C ARG A 10 -6.26 -33.83 15.20
N GLY A 11 -5.79 -35.06 15.13
CA GLY A 11 -4.64 -35.54 15.90
C GLY A 11 -3.40 -34.67 15.70
N SER A 12 -2.57 -34.60 16.74
CA SER A 12 -1.25 -33.96 16.75
C SER A 12 -0.23 -34.73 15.90
N GLY A 13 -0.49 -34.83 14.59
CA GLY A 13 0.39 -35.50 13.65
C GLY A 13 0.30 -34.94 12.23
N PHE A 14 1.24 -35.35 11.39
CA PHE A 14 1.29 -34.96 9.99
C PHE A 14 0.01 -35.39 9.26
N ASP A 15 -0.68 -34.43 8.64
CA ASP A 15 -1.88 -34.67 7.84
C ASP A 15 -1.49 -34.88 6.38
N PHE A 16 -1.56 -36.14 5.93
CA PHE A 16 -1.25 -36.53 4.55
C PHE A 16 -2.46 -36.44 3.62
N SER A 17 -3.60 -35.90 4.06
CA SER A 17 -4.77 -35.66 3.19
C SER A 17 -4.40 -34.80 1.97
N GLY A 18 -3.49 -33.84 2.15
CA GLY A 18 -2.92 -33.04 1.08
C GLY A 18 -2.11 -33.89 0.08
N HIS A 19 -1.32 -34.85 0.55
CA HIS A 19 -0.58 -35.79 -0.30
C HIS A 19 -1.52 -36.71 -1.09
N LEU A 20 -2.51 -37.31 -0.44
CA LEU A 20 -3.50 -38.19 -1.09
C LEU A 20 -4.31 -37.43 -2.15
N ARG A 21 -4.73 -36.20 -1.83
CA ARG A 21 -5.39 -35.30 -2.78
C ARG A 21 -4.46 -34.97 -3.96
N ASN A 22 -3.21 -34.62 -3.69
CA ASN A 22 -2.23 -34.28 -4.71
C ASN A 22 -1.91 -35.48 -5.62
N HIS A 23 -1.83 -36.69 -5.07
CA HIS A 23 -1.69 -37.93 -5.82
C HIS A 23 -2.92 -38.22 -6.70
N ALA A 24 -4.13 -38.02 -6.17
CA ALA A 24 -5.37 -38.15 -6.93
C ALA A 24 -5.48 -37.09 -8.05
N LEU A 25 -5.03 -35.86 -7.81
CA LEU A 25 -4.98 -34.82 -8.85
C LEU A 25 -3.94 -35.18 -9.93
N GLY A 26 -2.81 -35.75 -9.53
CA GLY A 26 -1.79 -36.29 -10.43
C GLY A 26 -2.32 -37.38 -11.36
N SER A 27 -3.10 -38.34 -10.83
CA SER A 27 -3.72 -39.39 -11.64
C SER A 27 -4.79 -38.88 -12.62
N HIS A 28 -5.29 -37.66 -12.42
CA HIS A 28 -6.21 -36.96 -13.33
C HIS A 28 -5.49 -35.96 -14.26
N GLY A 29 -4.16 -36.04 -14.38
CA GLY A 29 -3.38 -35.24 -15.33
C GLY A 29 -3.00 -33.83 -14.86
N HIS A 30 -3.27 -33.48 -13.60
CA HIS A 30 -2.80 -32.22 -13.02
C HIS A 30 -1.35 -32.34 -12.56
N SER A 31 -0.54 -31.28 -12.76
CA SER A 31 0.83 -31.22 -12.25
C SER A 31 0.84 -31.19 -10.73
N VAL A 32 1.39 -32.22 -10.11
CA VAL A 32 1.54 -32.32 -8.65
C VAL A 32 2.59 -31.31 -8.17
N PRO A 33 2.31 -30.52 -7.11
CA PRO A 33 3.32 -29.65 -6.49
C PRO A 33 4.52 -30.50 -6.07
N ARG A 34 5.74 -30.11 -6.48
CA ARG A 34 6.95 -30.80 -6.06
C ARG A 34 7.40 -30.22 -4.72
N ALA A 35 7.60 -31.07 -3.72
CA ALA A 35 8.35 -30.69 -2.54
C ALA A 35 9.79 -30.40 -2.99
N THR A 36 10.22 -29.15 -2.83
CA THR A 36 11.58 -28.72 -3.19
C THR A 36 12.48 -28.89 -1.98
N SER A 37 13.52 -29.72 -2.13
CA SER A 37 14.58 -29.85 -1.13
C SER A 37 15.30 -28.51 -1.00
N THR A 38 15.54 -28.07 0.24
CA THR A 38 16.53 -27.02 0.50
C THR A 38 17.90 -27.68 0.50
N GLY A 39 18.91 -27.03 -0.07
CA GLY A 39 20.28 -27.37 0.30
C GLY A 39 20.61 -26.76 1.66
N THR A 40 21.41 -27.47 2.44
CA THR A 40 21.72 -27.12 3.82
C THR A 40 23.01 -27.82 4.23
N THR A 41 23.84 -27.14 5.01
CA THR A 41 24.97 -27.73 5.71
C THR A 41 24.71 -27.60 7.20
N ILE A 42 24.62 -28.73 7.89
CA ILE A 42 24.52 -28.79 9.35
C ILE A 42 25.61 -29.70 9.90
N VAL A 43 26.21 -29.29 11.01
CA VAL A 43 27.34 -30.01 11.62
C VAL A 43 27.25 -29.98 13.14
N GLY A 44 27.99 -30.87 13.78
CA GLY A 44 28.26 -30.77 15.20
C GLY A 44 29.51 -31.53 15.60
N LEU A 45 30.11 -31.15 16.73
CA LEU A 45 31.21 -31.88 17.35
C LEU A 45 31.18 -31.78 18.88
N ILE A 46 31.75 -32.79 19.53
CA ILE A 46 31.99 -32.84 20.97
C ILE A 46 33.38 -32.26 21.25
N TYR A 47 33.44 -31.33 22.20
CA TYR A 47 34.68 -30.78 22.74
C TYR A 47 34.80 -31.13 24.22
N LYS A 48 35.91 -30.75 24.87
CA LYS A 48 36.24 -31.16 26.24
C LYS A 48 35.08 -31.02 27.25
N ASP A 49 34.36 -29.89 27.17
CA ASP A 49 33.36 -29.50 28.18
C ASP A 49 31.93 -29.38 27.60
N GLY A 50 31.68 -29.83 26.36
CA GLY A 50 30.36 -29.65 25.75
C GLY A 50 30.21 -30.10 24.29
N VAL A 51 29.18 -29.57 23.63
CA VAL A 51 28.87 -29.80 22.21
C VAL A 51 28.77 -28.45 21.50
N VAL A 52 29.32 -28.36 20.28
CA VAL A 52 29.08 -27.22 19.39
C VAL A 52 28.34 -27.72 18.17
N LEU A 53 27.24 -27.04 17.82
CA LEU A 53 26.47 -27.26 16.60
C LEU A 53 26.63 -26.06 15.66
N GLY A 54 26.56 -26.31 14.36
CA GLY A 54 26.61 -25.26 13.34
C GLY A 54 25.63 -25.51 12.20
N ALA A 55 25.13 -24.43 11.62
CA ALA A 55 24.28 -24.47 10.44
C ALA A 55 24.51 -23.24 9.54
N ASP A 56 24.32 -23.40 8.24
CA ASP A 56 24.17 -22.27 7.34
C ASP A 56 22.75 -21.67 7.43
N THR A 57 22.55 -20.45 6.91
CA THR A 57 21.27 -19.72 7.03
C THR A 57 20.48 -19.58 5.73
N ARG A 58 20.89 -20.23 4.64
CA ARG A 58 20.19 -20.14 3.35
C ARG A 58 19.10 -21.20 3.22
N ALA A 59 17.87 -20.81 2.92
CA ALA A 59 16.82 -21.71 2.44
C ALA A 59 16.61 -21.52 0.94
N THR A 60 16.49 -22.61 0.20
CA THR A 60 16.31 -22.62 -1.25
C THR A 60 15.00 -23.28 -1.66
N GLU A 61 14.35 -22.72 -2.68
CA GLU A 61 13.20 -23.33 -3.36
C GLU A 61 13.64 -23.71 -4.78
N GLY A 62 14.22 -24.91 -4.91
CA GLY A 62 14.90 -25.31 -6.14
C GLY A 62 16.12 -24.42 -6.42
N PRO A 63 16.23 -23.78 -7.59
CA PRO A 63 17.37 -22.91 -7.91
C PRO A 63 17.29 -21.52 -7.27
N ILE A 64 16.19 -21.17 -6.60
CA ILE A 64 15.96 -19.83 -6.04
C ILE A 64 16.33 -19.82 -4.56
N VAL A 65 17.01 -18.77 -4.11
CA VAL A 65 17.22 -18.52 -2.67
C VAL A 65 15.96 -17.87 -2.11
N ALA A 66 15.17 -18.63 -1.36
CA ALA A 66 13.89 -18.20 -0.79
C ALA A 66 14.08 -17.38 0.50
N ASP A 67 15.07 -17.73 1.32
CA ASP A 67 15.44 -16.98 2.53
C ASP A 67 16.97 -17.03 2.70
N LYS A 68 17.58 -15.89 3.02
CA LYS A 68 19.02 -15.77 3.27
C LYS A 68 19.38 -15.85 4.76
N ASN A 69 18.41 -15.85 5.67
CA ASN A 69 18.61 -15.78 7.11
C ASN A 69 17.70 -16.74 7.89
N CYS A 70 17.41 -17.90 7.32
CA CYS A 70 16.61 -18.96 7.93
C CYS A 70 17.31 -19.55 9.17
N GLU A 71 16.55 -19.89 10.22
CA GLU A 71 17.07 -20.58 11.42
C GLU A 71 16.94 -22.08 11.27
N LYS A 72 18.07 -22.79 11.36
CA LYS A 72 18.14 -24.24 11.18
C LYS A 72 18.58 -25.01 12.41
N ILE A 73 18.92 -24.31 13.50
CA ILE A 73 19.25 -24.90 14.80
C ILE A 73 18.04 -24.77 15.73
N HIS A 74 17.20 -25.79 15.75
CA HIS A 74 15.92 -25.80 16.44
C HIS A 74 16.08 -26.05 17.96
N TYR A 75 15.21 -25.42 18.75
CA TYR A 75 15.08 -25.66 20.18
C TYR A 75 14.44 -27.01 20.46
N ILE A 76 15.00 -27.80 21.40
CA ILE A 76 14.36 -29.01 21.95
C ILE A 76 14.12 -28.82 23.45
N THR A 77 15.19 -28.52 24.20
CA THR A 77 15.15 -28.11 25.62
C THR A 77 16.31 -27.13 25.90
N ASP A 78 16.41 -26.63 27.14
CA ASP A 78 17.50 -25.72 27.55
C ASP A 78 18.91 -26.32 27.42
N SER A 79 19.05 -27.65 27.32
CA SER A 79 20.33 -28.34 27.08
C SER A 79 20.36 -29.25 25.87
N ILE A 80 19.37 -29.14 24.99
CA ILE A 80 19.29 -29.97 23.78
C ILE A 80 18.86 -29.09 22.61
N ARG A 81 19.63 -29.15 21.52
CA ARG A 81 19.35 -28.46 20.26
C ARG A 81 19.45 -29.45 19.11
N CYS A 82 18.73 -29.16 18.03
CA CYS A 82 18.68 -30.04 16.88
C CYS A 82 18.82 -29.24 15.58
N CYS A 83 19.86 -29.52 14.80
CA CYS A 83 20.00 -28.93 13.48
C CYS A 83 19.17 -29.73 12.47
N GLY A 84 18.44 -29.03 11.60
CA GLY A 84 17.59 -29.64 10.57
C GLY A 84 18.12 -29.43 9.15
N ALA A 85 18.10 -30.49 8.34
CA ALA A 85 18.33 -30.46 6.90
C ALA A 85 17.24 -31.24 6.16
N GLY A 86 16.93 -30.81 4.93
CA GLY A 86 15.90 -31.39 4.09
C GLY A 86 14.72 -30.43 3.85
N THR A 87 13.48 -30.90 3.98
CA THR A 87 12.30 -30.03 3.83
C THR A 87 12.17 -29.15 5.08
N ALA A 88 12.26 -27.83 4.92
CA ALA A 88 12.24 -26.89 6.04
C ALA A 88 10.99 -27.04 6.94
N ALA A 89 9.82 -27.27 6.33
CA ALA A 89 8.59 -27.53 7.07
C ALA A 89 8.69 -28.83 7.89
N ASP A 90 9.19 -29.91 7.30
CA ASP A 90 9.32 -31.20 8.01
C ASP A 90 10.27 -31.08 9.19
N THR A 91 11.42 -30.43 9.00
CA THR A 91 12.40 -30.23 10.09
C THR A 91 11.78 -29.43 11.23
N GLU A 92 11.14 -28.30 10.93
CA GLU A 92 10.54 -27.43 11.94
C GLU A 92 9.40 -28.12 12.70
N PHE A 93 8.46 -28.74 12.00
CA PHE A 93 7.33 -29.41 12.65
C PHE A 93 7.75 -30.63 13.47
N VAL A 94 8.71 -31.43 12.99
CA VAL A 94 9.25 -32.56 13.77
C VAL A 94 9.92 -32.05 15.04
N THR A 95 10.81 -31.05 14.96
CA THR A 95 11.54 -30.55 16.13
C THR A 95 10.61 -29.88 17.14
N ASN A 96 9.62 -29.10 16.68
CA ASN A 96 8.64 -28.44 17.55
C ASN A 96 7.77 -29.45 18.31
N MET A 97 7.31 -30.50 17.62
CA MET A 97 6.54 -31.58 18.24
C MET A 97 7.36 -32.30 19.31
N ILE A 98 8.64 -32.58 19.03
CA ILE A 98 9.52 -33.25 19.99
C ILE A 98 9.86 -32.35 21.18
N SER A 99 10.08 -31.06 20.95
CA SER A 99 10.27 -30.09 22.04
C SER A 99 9.07 -30.09 22.99
N SER A 100 7.85 -30.07 22.45
CA SER A 100 6.62 -30.15 23.24
C SER A 100 6.51 -31.47 24.02
N ASN A 101 6.80 -32.60 23.38
CA ASN A 101 6.80 -33.92 24.05
C ASN A 101 7.86 -34.01 25.15
N MET A 102 9.04 -33.42 24.94
CA MET A 102 10.13 -33.36 25.92
C MET A 102 9.76 -32.49 27.12
N GLN A 103 9.04 -31.37 26.89
CA GLN A 103 8.52 -30.53 27.97
C GLN A 103 7.47 -31.28 28.81
N LEU A 104 6.53 -31.98 28.16
CA LEU A 104 5.55 -32.84 28.84
C LEU A 104 6.23 -33.96 29.64
N HIS A 105 7.26 -34.60 29.05
CA HIS A 105 8.05 -35.62 29.74
C HIS A 105 8.78 -35.05 30.97
N ALA A 106 9.32 -33.84 30.88
CA ALA A 106 9.96 -33.16 32.01
C ALA A 106 8.96 -32.88 33.14
N LEU A 107 7.77 -32.37 32.80
CA LEU A 107 6.71 -32.07 33.76
C LEU A 107 6.19 -33.33 34.45
N HIS A 108 6.02 -34.41 33.70
CA HIS A 108 5.54 -35.69 34.23
C HIS A 108 6.56 -36.36 35.15
N THR A 109 7.83 -36.40 34.74
CA THR A 109 8.89 -37.07 35.51
C THR A 109 9.51 -36.20 36.60
N ARG A 110 9.27 -34.88 36.56
CA ARG A 110 9.94 -33.85 37.37
C ARG A 110 11.47 -33.93 37.32
N LYS A 111 12.01 -34.43 36.19
CA LYS A 111 13.44 -34.59 35.95
C LYS A 111 13.83 -33.87 34.67
N ARG A 112 15.09 -33.41 34.61
CA ARG A 112 15.66 -32.85 33.39
C ARG A 112 15.65 -33.93 32.30
N PRO A 113 15.07 -33.66 31.12
CA PRO A 113 15.05 -34.65 30.04
C PRO A 113 16.47 -35.02 29.56
N ARG A 114 16.67 -36.29 29.20
CA ARG A 114 17.93 -36.81 28.68
C ARG A 114 18.03 -36.67 27.16
N VAL A 115 19.25 -36.56 26.63
CA VAL A 115 19.47 -36.47 25.17
C VAL A 115 18.93 -37.72 24.46
N LEU A 116 19.14 -38.89 25.07
CA LEU A 116 18.61 -40.17 24.57
C LEU A 116 17.07 -40.22 24.50
N ALA A 117 16.35 -39.46 25.34
CA ALA A 117 14.90 -39.40 25.25
C ALA A 117 14.45 -38.67 23.98
N ALA A 118 15.04 -37.50 23.69
CA ALA A 118 14.81 -36.78 22.43
C ALA A 118 15.19 -37.64 21.22
N LEU A 119 16.37 -38.30 21.25
CA LEU A 119 16.82 -39.19 20.18
C LEU A 119 15.80 -40.30 19.91
N THR A 120 15.30 -40.95 20.97
CA THR A 120 14.35 -42.06 20.84
C THR A 120 13.04 -41.60 20.21
N MET A 121 12.49 -40.46 20.67
CA MET A 121 11.26 -39.90 20.11
C MET A 121 11.43 -39.47 18.65
N LEU A 122 12.55 -38.82 18.31
CA LEU A 122 12.89 -38.42 16.94
C LEU A 122 13.02 -39.63 16.01
N LYS A 123 13.82 -40.62 16.43
CA LYS A 123 14.03 -41.86 15.69
C LYS A 123 12.73 -42.60 15.43
N GLN A 124 11.92 -42.81 16.47
CA GLN A 124 10.64 -43.51 16.34
C GLN A 124 9.70 -42.76 15.40
N ARG A 125 9.66 -41.42 15.50
CA ARG A 125 8.84 -40.61 14.62
C ARG A 125 9.26 -40.75 13.16
N LEU A 126 10.54 -40.55 12.85
CA LEU A 126 11.00 -40.62 11.46
C LEU A 126 10.91 -42.05 10.90
N PHE A 127 11.20 -43.06 11.72
CA PHE A 127 11.01 -44.46 11.35
C PHE A 127 9.54 -44.79 11.06
N GLN A 128 8.58 -44.26 11.84
CA GLN A 128 7.15 -44.48 11.58
C GLN A 128 6.73 -44.08 10.15
N TYR A 129 7.38 -43.07 9.59
CA TYR A 129 7.10 -42.57 8.25
C TYR A 129 8.11 -43.02 7.20
N GLN A 130 9.06 -43.91 7.51
CA GLN A 130 9.95 -44.58 6.53
C GLN A 130 10.53 -43.66 5.43
N GLY A 131 10.92 -42.43 5.79
CA GLY A 131 11.51 -41.45 4.85
C GLY A 131 10.52 -40.52 4.13
N TYR A 132 9.20 -40.61 4.35
CA TYR A 132 8.22 -39.65 3.82
C TYR A 132 8.30 -38.27 4.48
N ILE A 133 8.91 -38.19 5.68
CA ILE A 133 9.26 -36.92 6.32
C ILE A 133 10.72 -36.65 5.99
N GLY A 134 10.97 -35.61 5.21
CA GLY A 134 12.30 -35.24 4.70
C GLY A 134 13.14 -34.50 5.73
N ALA A 135 13.29 -35.05 6.93
CA ALA A 135 14.07 -34.43 8.01
C ALA A 135 15.33 -35.26 8.34
N ALA A 136 16.49 -34.73 7.96
CA ALA A 136 17.80 -35.20 8.36
C ALA A 136 18.32 -34.31 9.49
N LEU A 137 18.70 -34.92 10.62
CA LEU A 137 18.89 -34.17 11.86
C LEU A 137 20.25 -34.42 12.51
N VAL A 138 20.82 -33.38 13.11
CA VAL A 138 21.96 -33.46 14.03
C VAL A 138 21.50 -33.03 15.41
N LEU A 139 21.45 -33.96 16.36
CA LEU A 139 21.00 -33.72 17.73
C LEU A 139 22.20 -33.60 18.66
N GLY A 140 22.38 -32.43 19.27
CA GLY A 140 23.41 -32.18 20.27
C GLY A 140 22.80 -31.83 21.62
N GLY A 141 23.41 -32.30 22.70
CA GLY A 141 22.97 -31.93 24.04
C GLY A 141 23.93 -32.32 25.14
N TYR A 142 23.69 -31.79 26.34
CA TYR A 142 24.41 -32.14 27.56
C TYR A 142 23.43 -32.63 28.63
N ASP A 143 23.68 -33.83 29.16
CA ASP A 143 22.89 -34.36 30.27
C ASP A 143 23.77 -35.00 31.37
N SER A 144 23.16 -35.73 32.30
CA SER A 144 23.85 -36.37 33.43
C SER A 144 24.95 -37.37 33.01
N THR A 145 25.00 -37.76 31.74
CA THR A 145 26.02 -38.66 31.18
C THR A 145 27.09 -37.93 30.37
N GLY A 146 27.09 -36.60 30.38
CA GLY A 146 28.03 -35.75 29.65
C GLY A 146 27.49 -35.24 28.30
N PRO A 147 28.37 -34.68 27.46
CA PRO A 147 28.02 -34.22 26.12
C PRO A 147 27.70 -35.40 25.19
N GLN A 148 26.63 -35.26 24.41
CA GLN A 148 26.20 -36.27 23.45
C GLN A 148 25.84 -35.62 22.10
N LEU A 149 26.17 -36.34 21.02
CA LEU A 149 25.96 -35.92 19.65
C LEU A 149 25.50 -37.10 18.81
N PHE A 150 24.42 -36.91 18.04
CA PHE A 150 23.83 -37.94 17.20
C PHE A 150 23.40 -37.41 15.84
N THR A 151 23.43 -38.26 14.83
CA THR A 151 22.67 -38.06 13.58
C THR A 151 21.38 -38.86 13.62
N ILE A 152 20.35 -38.35 12.95
CA ILE A 152 19.12 -39.10 12.65
C ILE A 152 18.80 -38.93 11.17
N ALA A 153 18.78 -40.01 10.41
CA ALA A 153 18.39 -39.99 9.00
C ALA A 153 16.85 -39.94 8.84
N PRO A 154 16.32 -39.48 7.68
CA PRO A 154 14.87 -39.44 7.42
C PRO A 154 14.15 -40.78 7.59
N HIS A 155 14.83 -41.91 7.42
CA HIS A 155 14.29 -43.25 7.62
C HIS A 155 14.50 -43.80 9.05
N GLY A 156 14.99 -42.97 9.98
CA GLY A 156 15.15 -43.31 11.40
C GLY A 156 16.40 -44.11 11.76
N SER A 157 17.42 -44.24 10.88
CA SER A 157 18.73 -44.68 11.37
C SER A 157 19.41 -43.60 12.20
N THR A 158 20.31 -44.00 13.08
CA THR A 158 20.95 -43.10 14.03
C THR A 158 22.40 -43.52 14.29
N ASP A 159 23.32 -42.57 14.26
CA ASP A 159 24.74 -42.80 14.59
C ASP A 159 25.18 -41.89 15.74
N LYS A 160 26.22 -42.33 16.48
CA LYS A 160 26.87 -41.56 17.55
C LYS A 160 28.35 -41.46 17.26
N LEU A 161 28.83 -40.24 17.01
CA LEU A 161 30.22 -39.96 16.64
C LEU A 161 30.72 -38.70 17.36
N PRO A 162 32.04 -38.52 17.54
CA PRO A 162 32.61 -37.33 18.15
C PRO A 162 32.40 -36.05 17.31
N TYR A 163 32.19 -36.19 16.00
CA TYR A 163 31.80 -35.13 15.08
C TYR A 163 30.91 -35.72 13.98
N VAL A 164 29.98 -34.91 13.47
CA VAL A 164 29.02 -35.34 12.44
C VAL A 164 28.68 -34.19 11.49
N THR A 165 28.31 -34.54 10.26
CA THR A 165 27.83 -33.59 9.25
C THR A 165 26.63 -34.18 8.51
N MET A 166 25.63 -33.37 8.19
CA MET A 166 24.45 -33.77 7.41
C MET A 166 24.04 -32.66 6.43
N GLY A 167 23.25 -33.02 5.43
CA GLY A 167 22.76 -32.11 4.38
C GLY A 167 23.62 -32.12 3.11
N SER A 168 23.30 -31.25 2.15
CA SER A 168 23.91 -31.23 0.81
C SER A 168 25.38 -30.81 0.84
N GLY A 169 25.78 -29.88 1.71
CA GLY A 169 27.19 -29.48 1.86
C GLY A 169 27.99 -30.35 2.85
N SER A 170 27.44 -31.48 3.29
CA SER A 170 28.06 -32.34 4.31
C SER A 170 29.42 -32.90 3.90
N LEU A 171 29.64 -33.25 2.63
CA LEU A 171 30.92 -33.82 2.19
C LEU A 171 32.08 -32.82 2.37
N ALA A 172 31.86 -31.55 2.00
CA ALA A 172 32.86 -30.49 2.14
C ALA A 172 33.09 -30.13 3.62
N ALA A 173 32.05 -30.19 4.44
CA ALA A 173 32.16 -30.01 5.88
C ALA A 173 32.91 -31.18 6.54
N MET A 174 32.66 -32.42 6.11
CA MET A 174 33.27 -33.63 6.67
C MET A 174 34.78 -33.64 6.46
N SER A 175 35.26 -33.25 5.27
CA SER A 175 36.71 -33.17 5.01
C SER A 175 37.43 -32.21 5.96
N VAL A 176 36.76 -31.13 6.39
CA VAL A 176 37.31 -30.20 7.37
C VAL A 176 37.43 -30.86 8.75
N PHE A 177 36.38 -31.54 9.21
CA PHE A 177 36.43 -32.28 10.47
C PHE A 177 37.45 -33.41 10.48
N GLU A 178 37.51 -34.25 9.44
CA GLU A 178 38.47 -35.34 9.35
C GLU A 178 39.93 -34.86 9.37
N SER A 179 40.21 -33.68 8.80
CA SER A 179 41.57 -33.13 8.73
C SER A 179 42.04 -32.46 10.02
N ALA A 180 41.13 -31.86 10.80
CA ALA A 180 41.50 -30.90 11.84
C ALA A 180 40.92 -31.22 13.23
N TRP A 181 39.95 -32.13 13.36
CA TRP A 181 39.39 -32.50 14.65
C TRP A 181 40.42 -33.23 15.53
N LYS A 182 40.40 -32.91 16.83
CA LYS A 182 41.22 -33.56 17.85
C LYS A 182 40.36 -33.89 19.08
N PRO A 183 40.68 -34.95 19.84
CA PRO A 183 40.05 -35.17 21.13
C PRO A 183 40.34 -34.00 22.09
N ASP A 184 39.40 -33.71 22.98
CA ASP A 184 39.53 -32.73 24.08
C ASP A 184 39.89 -31.28 23.66
N MET A 185 39.46 -30.87 22.45
CA MET A 185 39.57 -29.48 21.99
C MET A 185 38.95 -28.49 22.98
N GLN A 186 39.55 -27.30 23.07
CA GLN A 186 38.97 -26.19 23.81
C GLN A 186 37.75 -25.62 23.07
N GLU A 187 36.88 -24.94 23.80
CA GLU A 187 35.61 -24.43 23.25
C GLU A 187 35.80 -23.54 22.01
N GLN A 188 36.74 -22.60 22.06
CA GLN A 188 36.98 -21.71 20.92
C GLN A 188 37.53 -22.47 19.70
N GLU A 189 38.42 -23.43 19.91
CA GLU A 189 38.96 -24.28 18.84
C GLU A 189 37.83 -25.10 18.18
N ALA A 190 36.89 -25.58 18.98
CA ALA A 190 35.70 -26.29 18.51
C ALA A 190 34.75 -25.38 17.71
N ILE A 191 34.52 -24.14 18.16
CA ILE A 191 33.73 -23.14 17.44
C ILE A 191 34.38 -22.82 16.09
N ASP A 192 35.68 -22.54 16.08
CA ASP A 192 36.41 -22.18 14.85
C ASP A 192 36.37 -23.33 13.84
N LEU A 193 36.50 -24.58 14.30
CA LEU A 193 36.40 -25.75 13.45
C LEU A 193 34.98 -25.97 12.88
N VAL A 194 33.93 -25.78 13.69
CA VAL A 194 32.53 -25.81 13.23
C VAL A 194 32.28 -24.73 12.18
N VAL A 195 32.78 -23.53 12.40
CA VAL A 195 32.64 -22.41 11.46
C VAL A 195 33.33 -22.73 10.14
N ALA A 196 34.58 -23.22 10.18
CA ALA A 196 35.32 -23.62 8.99
C ALA A 196 34.60 -24.74 8.21
N ALA A 197 33.99 -25.70 8.91
CA ALA A 197 33.23 -26.77 8.28
C ALA A 197 31.96 -26.25 7.57
N ILE A 198 31.18 -25.35 8.22
CA ILE A 198 30.01 -24.74 7.57
C ILE A 198 30.42 -23.86 6.39
N GLU A 199 31.49 -23.08 6.51
CA GLU A 199 31.99 -22.28 5.39
C GLU A 199 32.42 -23.13 4.20
N SER A 200 33.08 -24.25 4.44
CA SER A 200 33.41 -25.22 3.40
C SER A 200 32.14 -25.71 2.69
N GLY A 201 31.06 -25.98 3.43
CA GLY A 201 29.74 -26.26 2.86
C GLY A 201 29.19 -25.08 2.04
N ILE A 202 29.20 -23.86 2.58
CA ILE A 202 28.72 -22.64 1.91
C ILE A 202 29.45 -22.38 0.57
N PHE A 203 30.76 -22.61 0.51
CA PHE A 203 31.55 -22.32 -0.69
C PHE A 203 31.53 -23.44 -1.72
N ASN A 204 31.15 -24.67 -1.35
CA ASN A 204 31.19 -25.84 -2.22
C ASN A 204 29.81 -26.47 -2.50
N ASP A 205 28.74 -26.01 -1.85
CA ASP A 205 27.37 -26.47 -2.08
C ASP A 205 26.46 -25.30 -2.45
N LEU A 206 25.79 -25.39 -3.61
CA LEU A 206 24.94 -24.32 -4.15
C LEU A 206 23.73 -24.03 -3.26
N GLY A 207 23.20 -25.05 -2.59
CA GLY A 207 21.99 -24.88 -1.79
C GLY A 207 22.25 -24.38 -0.36
N SER A 208 23.49 -24.49 0.13
CA SER A 208 23.94 -23.91 1.40
C SER A 208 24.45 -22.47 1.20
N GLY A 209 24.34 -21.60 2.20
CA GLY A 209 24.93 -20.28 2.06
C GLY A 209 24.55 -19.20 3.07
N SER A 210 24.83 -17.97 2.65
CA SER A 210 24.60 -16.74 3.42
C SER A 210 25.52 -16.61 4.63
N ASN A 211 25.08 -17.04 5.82
CA ASN A 211 25.78 -16.83 7.08
C ASN A 211 25.98 -18.16 7.82
N VAL A 212 26.81 -18.12 8.85
CA VAL A 212 27.09 -19.24 9.77
C VAL A 212 26.47 -18.96 11.13
N ASP A 213 25.61 -19.86 11.57
CA ASP A 213 25.12 -19.92 12.94
C ASP A 213 25.89 -20.94 13.75
N VAL A 214 26.10 -20.64 15.03
CA VAL A 214 26.76 -21.53 15.97
C VAL A 214 25.93 -21.66 17.25
N CYS A 215 25.80 -22.87 17.78
CA CYS A 215 25.21 -23.11 19.09
C CYS A 215 26.17 -23.88 19.97
N VAL A 216 26.51 -23.31 21.13
CA VAL A 216 27.42 -23.91 22.11
C VAL A 216 26.59 -24.42 23.29
N ILE A 217 26.69 -25.71 23.57
CA ILE A 217 25.93 -26.40 24.62
C ILE A 217 26.91 -26.89 25.70
N ARG A 218 26.74 -26.36 26.91
CA ARG A 218 27.50 -26.69 28.13
C ARG A 218 26.59 -27.39 29.13
N GLU A 219 27.16 -27.89 30.23
CA GLU A 219 26.39 -28.55 31.30
C GLU A 219 25.22 -27.69 31.83
N LYS A 220 25.47 -26.39 32.02
CA LYS A 220 24.53 -25.46 32.67
C LYS A 220 23.96 -24.39 31.74
N GLU A 221 24.49 -24.24 30.53
CA GLU A 221 24.14 -23.13 29.63
C GLU A 221 24.16 -23.59 28.17
N THR A 222 23.18 -23.14 27.39
CA THR A 222 23.21 -23.20 25.93
C THR A 222 23.23 -21.79 25.35
N LYS A 223 24.25 -21.47 24.55
CA LYS A 223 24.42 -20.16 23.92
C LYS A 223 24.22 -20.26 22.41
N MET A 224 23.23 -19.54 21.88
CA MET A 224 22.99 -19.43 20.45
C MET A 224 23.68 -18.17 19.90
N LEU A 225 24.47 -18.32 18.84
CA LEU A 225 25.23 -17.27 18.17
C LEU A 225 24.76 -17.20 16.70
N ARG A 226 23.71 -16.41 16.46
CA ARG A 226 23.17 -16.18 15.12
C ARG A 226 24.10 -15.28 14.31
N ASN A 227 24.28 -15.60 13.02
CA ASN A 227 25.13 -14.86 12.09
C ASN A 227 26.55 -14.62 12.63
N TYR A 228 27.12 -15.62 13.31
CA TYR A 228 28.45 -15.55 13.92
C TYR A 228 29.54 -15.23 12.89
N ARG A 229 29.43 -15.77 11.67
CA ARG A 229 30.27 -15.40 10.53
C ARG A 229 29.42 -15.15 9.29
N LYS A 230 29.84 -14.21 8.45
CA LYS A 230 29.13 -13.80 7.22
C LYS A 230 30.07 -13.91 6.00
N PRO A 231 30.35 -15.14 5.53
CA PRO A 231 31.30 -15.38 4.43
C PRO A 231 30.88 -14.74 3.09
N ASN A 232 29.57 -14.49 2.90
CA ASN A 232 29.01 -13.94 1.66
C ASN A 232 28.49 -12.50 1.83
N GLU A 233 29.15 -11.67 2.64
CA GLU A 233 28.83 -10.24 2.60
C GLU A 233 29.05 -9.70 1.19
N ARG A 234 28.03 -9.02 0.66
CA ARG A 234 28.05 -8.52 -0.70
C ARG A 234 29.19 -7.53 -0.84
N ALA A 235 30.26 -7.94 -1.52
CA ALA A 235 31.35 -7.04 -1.86
C ALA A 235 30.79 -5.81 -2.59
N GLN A 236 31.32 -4.64 -2.26
CA GLN A 236 31.04 -3.43 -3.04
C GLN A 236 31.49 -3.71 -4.47
N LYS A 237 30.59 -3.62 -5.45
CA LYS A 237 30.89 -3.93 -6.86
C LYS A 237 32.19 -3.24 -7.29
N GLU A 238 33.23 -4.01 -7.61
CA GLU A 238 34.54 -3.47 -8.05
C GLU A 238 34.41 -2.69 -9.36
N GLN A 239 33.47 -3.11 -10.22
CA GLN A 239 33.06 -2.35 -11.38
C GLN A 239 31.55 -2.17 -11.38
N SER A 240 31.17 -0.89 -11.33
CA SER A 240 29.84 -0.44 -11.67
C SER A 240 29.82 -0.21 -13.17
N TYR A 241 28.90 -0.85 -13.91
CA TYR A 241 28.44 -0.30 -15.20
C TYR A 241 27.59 0.95 -14.91
N LYS A 242 28.28 1.98 -14.41
CA LYS A 242 27.80 3.35 -14.35
C LYS A 242 28.41 4.01 -15.58
N PHE A 243 27.57 4.51 -16.48
CA PHE A 243 27.99 5.60 -17.33
C PHE A 243 28.64 6.67 -16.42
N ALA A 244 29.78 7.20 -16.84
CA ALA A 244 30.51 8.16 -16.00
C ALA A 244 29.55 9.28 -15.57
N ARG A 245 29.56 9.60 -14.28
CA ARG A 245 28.74 10.71 -13.76
C ARG A 245 29.09 11.96 -14.58
N GLY A 246 28.14 12.48 -15.36
CA GLY A 246 28.35 13.58 -16.31
C GLY A 246 28.08 13.28 -17.80
N THR A 247 27.81 12.03 -18.21
CA THR A 247 27.47 11.72 -19.63
C THR A 247 26.03 12.04 -20.04
N THR A 248 25.19 12.48 -19.09
CA THR A 248 23.91 13.15 -19.37
C THR A 248 23.96 14.51 -18.68
N ALA A 249 23.66 15.59 -19.41
CA ALA A 249 23.73 16.94 -18.85
C ALA A 249 22.63 17.13 -17.81
N PHE A 250 23.00 17.09 -16.53
CA PHE A 250 22.20 17.64 -15.43
C PHE A 250 22.56 19.13 -15.35
N THR A 251 21.60 20.03 -15.59
CA THR A 251 21.84 21.47 -15.47
C THR A 251 21.94 21.93 -14.02
N LYS A 252 21.46 21.13 -13.06
CA LYS A 252 21.59 21.36 -11.62
C LYS A 252 21.19 20.12 -10.80
N GLU A 253 22.00 19.71 -9.82
CA GLU A 253 21.69 18.70 -8.81
C GLU A 253 22.05 19.27 -7.44
N GLU A 254 21.07 19.43 -6.56
CA GLU A 254 21.28 19.89 -5.17
C GLU A 254 20.51 18.97 -4.22
N ILE A 255 21.24 18.20 -3.41
CA ILE A 255 20.68 17.35 -2.35
C ILE A 255 20.95 18.05 -1.03
N TYR A 256 19.88 18.51 -0.38
CA TYR A 256 19.96 19.18 0.90
C TYR A 256 19.40 18.29 2.01
N ASN A 257 20.23 17.96 3.00
CA ASN A 257 19.74 17.55 4.31
C ASN A 257 19.33 18.81 5.08
N MET A 258 18.19 19.41 4.72
CA MET A 258 17.67 20.57 5.45
C MET A 258 17.05 20.09 6.75
N ILE A 259 17.65 20.52 7.87
CA ILE A 259 17.16 20.20 9.21
C ILE A 259 15.78 20.84 9.35
N VAL A 260 14.74 20.02 9.19
CA VAL A 260 13.40 20.36 9.64
C VAL A 260 13.31 19.92 11.09
N LYS A 261 13.48 20.86 12.03
CA LYS A 261 13.41 20.56 13.47
C LYS A 261 12.02 20.91 13.99
N GLU A 262 11.36 19.92 14.58
CA GLU A 262 10.17 20.18 15.40
C GLU A 262 10.60 20.65 16.79
N VAL A 263 10.02 21.77 17.21
CA VAL A 263 10.23 22.38 18.52
C VAL A 263 8.86 22.45 19.21
N PRO A 264 8.67 21.75 20.35
CA PRO A 264 7.47 21.92 21.17
C PRO A 264 7.34 23.38 21.59
N LEU A 265 6.13 23.94 21.51
CA LEU A 265 5.86 25.29 22.02
C LEU A 265 5.38 25.20 23.46
N ASP A 266 6.05 25.94 24.35
CA ASP A 266 5.74 25.97 25.78
C ASP A 266 4.50 26.85 26.06
N GLY A 267 3.35 26.22 26.27
CA GLY A 267 2.12 26.89 26.64
C GLY A 267 0.97 25.90 26.81
N ALA A 268 -0.03 26.21 27.64
CA ALA A 268 -1.23 25.40 27.82
C ALA A 268 -2.16 25.47 26.57
N LEU A 269 -1.65 25.04 25.42
CA LEU A 269 -2.41 24.90 24.18
C LEU A 269 -2.99 23.49 24.12
N ASP A 270 -4.30 23.39 23.94
CA ASP A 270 -5.00 22.12 23.71
C ASP A 270 -5.61 22.13 22.30
N PRO A 271 -5.12 21.29 21.36
CA PRO A 271 -4.00 20.34 21.51
C PRO A 271 -2.61 21.03 21.46
N PRO A 272 -1.54 20.35 21.91
CA PRO A 272 -0.17 20.85 21.80
C PRO A 272 0.22 21.16 20.35
N VAL A 273 0.86 22.32 20.15
CA VAL A 273 1.33 22.80 18.84
C VAL A 273 2.85 22.79 18.83
N ASN A 274 3.46 22.13 17.85
CA ASN A 274 4.90 22.23 17.61
C ASN A 274 5.18 23.22 16.47
N ALA A 275 6.24 24.01 16.61
CA ALA A 275 6.82 24.77 15.51
C ALA A 275 7.76 23.89 14.69
N LEU A 276 7.83 24.19 13.40
CA LEU A 276 8.66 23.56 12.41
C LEU A 276 9.65 24.60 11.89
N VAL A 277 10.91 24.44 12.24
CA VAL A 277 11.96 25.33 11.76
C VAL A 277 12.53 24.77 10.46
N ALA A 278 12.51 25.58 9.42
CA ALA A 278 13.05 25.28 8.09
C ALA A 278 14.19 26.24 7.78
N ASN A 279 15.32 25.71 7.29
CA ASN A 279 16.44 26.51 6.79
C ASN A 279 16.40 26.53 5.26
N VAL A 280 16.24 27.72 4.67
CA VAL A 280 16.28 27.93 3.22
C VAL A 280 17.45 28.87 2.92
N HIS A 281 18.52 28.34 2.31
CA HIS A 281 19.73 29.08 1.93
C HIS A 281 20.36 29.90 3.09
N GLY A 282 20.37 29.36 4.31
CA GLY A 282 20.95 30.01 5.49
C GLY A 282 19.98 30.95 6.23
N THR A 283 18.78 31.16 5.71
CA THR A 283 17.69 31.91 6.37
C THR A 283 16.72 30.94 7.03
N TYR A 284 16.41 31.17 8.30
CA TYR A 284 15.50 30.33 9.07
C TYR A 284 14.08 30.88 9.05
N TYR A 285 13.12 29.99 8.83
CA TYR A 285 11.69 30.26 8.88
C TYR A 285 11.04 29.28 9.85
N ALA A 286 9.97 29.69 10.50
CA ALA A 286 9.24 28.82 11.42
C ALA A 286 7.75 28.83 11.09
N THR A 287 7.16 27.64 11.05
CA THR A 287 5.72 27.45 10.78
C THR A 287 5.11 26.42 11.73
N THR A 288 3.80 26.28 11.77
CA THR A 288 3.17 25.12 12.42
C THR A 288 3.58 23.81 11.76
N SER A 289 3.88 22.78 12.55
CA SER A 289 4.48 21.52 12.09
C SER A 289 3.53 20.48 11.49
N LYS A 290 2.22 20.65 11.63
CA LYS A 290 1.24 19.66 11.15
C LYS A 290 0.62 20.10 9.84
N CYS A 291 0.54 19.17 8.90
CA CYS A 291 -0.15 19.38 7.63
C CYS A 291 -1.64 19.68 7.90
N THR A 292 -2.17 20.76 7.33
CA THR A 292 -3.58 21.17 7.48
C THR A 292 -4.56 20.32 6.67
N HIS A 293 -4.11 19.21 6.07
CA HIS A 293 -4.98 18.20 5.48
C HIS A 293 -5.45 17.20 6.55
N TYR A 294 -4.58 16.27 6.98
CA TYR A 294 -4.89 15.24 8.00
C TYR A 294 -3.98 15.29 9.24
N GLY A 295 -3.26 16.40 9.47
CA GLY A 295 -2.48 16.60 10.69
C GLY A 295 -1.15 15.85 10.77
N LEU A 296 -0.66 15.28 9.66
CA LEU A 296 0.62 14.58 9.62
C LEU A 296 1.81 15.52 9.85
N ALA A 297 2.86 15.00 10.48
CA ALA A 297 4.09 15.72 10.77
C ALA A 297 4.82 16.12 9.49
N LEU A 298 4.98 17.42 9.27
CA LEU A 298 5.70 17.98 8.13
C LEU A 298 7.22 17.87 8.29
N SER A 299 7.73 17.53 9.48
CA SER A 299 9.14 17.19 9.72
C SER A 299 9.62 15.99 8.91
N LYS A 300 8.69 15.10 8.53
CA LYS A 300 8.96 13.97 7.64
C LYS A 300 8.82 14.32 6.15
N GLY A 301 8.47 15.57 5.85
CA GLY A 301 8.23 16.07 4.50
C GLY A 301 9.52 16.37 3.73
N ILE A 302 9.35 16.81 2.48
CA ILE A 302 10.45 17.22 1.60
C ILE A 302 10.42 18.74 1.47
N LEU A 303 11.48 19.41 1.91
CA LEU A 303 11.69 20.83 1.69
C LEU A 303 12.56 21.02 0.43
N THR A 304 12.12 21.88 -0.48
CA THR A 304 12.87 22.27 -1.69
C THR A 304 13.69 23.53 -1.44
N SER A 305 14.70 23.79 -2.27
CA SER A 305 15.51 25.02 -2.21
C SER A 305 14.69 26.30 -2.38
N GLU A 306 13.56 26.23 -3.09
CA GLU A 306 12.62 27.35 -3.25
C GLU A 306 11.77 27.63 -1.99
N GLY A 307 11.96 26.87 -0.92
CA GLY A 307 11.18 26.97 0.30
C GLY A 307 9.79 26.32 0.20
N ARG A 308 9.58 25.41 -0.76
CA ARG A 308 8.34 24.62 -0.86
C ARG A 308 8.47 23.35 -0.03
N LEU A 309 7.56 23.14 0.91
CA LEU A 309 7.51 22.01 1.83
C LEU A 309 6.35 21.07 1.49
N TYR A 310 6.68 19.86 1.04
CA TYR A 310 5.72 18.83 0.66
C TYR A 310 5.45 17.87 1.80
N CYS A 311 4.17 17.71 2.15
CA CYS A 311 3.69 16.71 3.07
C CYS A 311 4.01 15.30 2.54
N PRO A 312 4.57 14.41 3.37
CA PRO A 312 5.11 13.14 2.92
C PRO A 312 4.06 12.08 2.59
N PHE A 313 2.76 12.40 2.65
CA PHE A 313 1.70 11.40 2.45
C PHE A 313 0.85 11.71 1.23
N HIS A 314 0.17 12.85 1.23
CA HIS A 314 -0.76 13.25 0.15
C HIS A 314 -0.21 14.36 -0.76
N GLY A 315 1.02 14.82 -0.55
CA GLY A 315 1.66 15.83 -1.39
C GLY A 315 1.20 17.28 -1.18
N ALA A 316 0.42 17.57 -0.14
CA ALA A 316 0.07 18.94 0.24
C ALA A 316 1.33 19.80 0.37
N CYS A 317 1.37 20.96 -0.27
CA CYS A 317 2.57 21.78 -0.34
C CYS A 317 2.35 23.15 0.30
N PHE A 318 3.35 23.62 1.02
CA PHE A 318 3.34 24.93 1.69
C PHE A 318 4.59 25.73 1.36
N LYS A 319 4.48 27.05 1.30
CA LYS A 319 5.64 27.95 1.24
C LYS A 319 6.11 28.23 2.66
N VAL A 320 7.30 27.77 3.06
CA VAL A 320 7.76 27.94 4.45
C VAL A 320 7.99 29.39 4.85
N THR A 321 8.19 30.28 3.87
CA THR A 321 8.45 31.70 4.11
C THR A 321 7.19 32.48 4.48
N THR A 322 6.01 32.05 4.01
CA THR A 322 4.73 32.74 4.23
C THR A 322 3.68 31.87 4.91
N GLY A 323 3.89 30.55 4.97
CA GLY A 323 2.90 29.56 5.39
C GLY A 323 1.85 29.24 4.33
N ASP A 324 1.86 29.92 3.19
CA ASP A 324 0.82 29.81 2.17
C ASP A 324 0.74 28.41 1.56
N ILE A 325 -0.46 28.07 1.09
CA ILE A 325 -0.71 26.82 0.38
C ILE A 325 -0.20 26.95 -1.05
N GLU A 326 0.82 26.18 -1.39
CA GLU A 326 1.39 26.09 -2.74
C GLU A 326 0.79 24.94 -3.55
N ASP A 327 0.21 23.91 -2.90
CA ASP A 327 -0.43 22.80 -3.62
C ASP A 327 -1.47 22.08 -2.75
N ALA A 328 -2.44 21.44 -3.41
CA ALA A 328 -3.45 20.59 -2.79
C ALA A 328 -2.85 19.32 -2.16
N PRO A 329 -3.53 18.69 -1.19
CA PRO A 329 -4.89 18.97 -0.70
C PRO A 329 -4.99 19.78 0.61
N ALA A 330 -4.01 20.60 0.96
CA ALA A 330 -4.06 21.43 2.19
C ALA A 330 -5.36 22.27 2.29
N LEU A 331 -5.98 22.31 3.47
CA LEU A 331 -7.18 23.10 3.67
C LEU A 331 -6.87 24.54 4.11
N GLU A 332 -5.84 24.72 4.92
CA GLU A 332 -5.46 25.99 5.55
C GLU A 332 -3.96 26.29 5.39
N PRO A 333 -3.56 27.57 5.28
CA PRO A 333 -2.15 27.91 5.35
C PRO A 333 -1.59 27.55 6.73
N LEU A 334 -0.28 27.32 6.80
CA LEU A 334 0.42 27.17 8.07
C LEU A 334 0.53 28.54 8.75
N LYS A 335 0.44 28.56 10.08
CA LYS A 335 0.77 29.78 10.82
C LYS A 335 2.29 29.95 10.84
N THR A 336 2.77 31.15 10.56
CA THR A 336 4.19 31.50 10.62
C THR A 336 4.56 32.10 11.96
N PHE A 337 5.82 31.93 12.35
CA PHE A 337 6.40 32.54 13.54
C PHE A 337 7.57 33.43 13.14
N GLU A 338 7.79 34.52 13.86
CA GLU A 338 9.00 35.32 13.68
C GLU A 338 10.21 34.53 14.20
N VAL A 339 11.31 34.60 13.45
CA VAL A 339 12.55 33.89 13.77
C VAL A 339 13.68 34.89 13.93
N GLN A 340 14.39 34.80 15.06
CA GLN A 340 15.56 35.62 15.35
C GLN A 340 16.81 34.74 15.46
N ARG A 341 17.96 35.27 15.04
CA ARG A 341 19.27 34.62 15.16
C ARG A 341 20.20 35.51 15.97
N ASP A 342 20.86 34.96 16.98
CA ASP A 342 21.89 35.69 17.73
C ASP A 342 23.29 35.54 17.10
N ASN A 343 24.27 36.24 17.69
CA ASN A 343 25.65 36.24 17.24
C ASN A 343 26.37 34.89 17.44
N ASP A 344 25.78 33.96 18.21
CA ASP A 344 26.30 32.61 18.48
C ASP A 344 25.58 31.53 17.63
N ASP A 345 24.88 31.94 16.57
CA ASP A 345 24.11 31.07 15.67
C ASP A 345 22.92 30.32 16.31
N LYS A 346 22.42 30.79 17.46
CA LYS A 346 21.19 30.23 18.05
C LYS A 346 19.97 30.83 17.36
N VAL A 347 18.99 29.97 17.10
CA VAL A 347 17.72 30.32 16.45
C VAL A 347 16.62 30.36 17.50
N TYR A 348 15.97 31.52 17.64
CA TYR A 348 14.85 31.77 18.54
C TYR A 348 13.56 31.89 17.73
N ILE A 349 12.48 31.29 18.22
CA ILE A 349 11.14 31.38 17.63
C ILE A 349 10.31 32.28 18.54
N LEU A 350 9.81 33.38 18.02
CA LEU A 350 8.89 34.26 18.74
C LEU A 350 7.45 33.83 18.47
N VAL A 351 6.74 33.54 19.56
CA VAL A 351 5.41 32.95 19.50
C VAL A 351 4.38 33.89 20.11
N ASP A 352 3.41 34.32 19.30
CA ASP A 352 2.17 34.93 19.79
C ASP A 352 1.12 33.84 20.06
N TYR A 353 0.99 33.47 21.33
CA TYR A 353 0.04 32.45 21.78
C TYR A 353 -1.43 32.83 21.57
N GLU A 354 -1.77 34.11 21.49
CA GLU A 354 -3.13 34.56 21.23
C GLU A 354 -3.46 34.48 19.73
N ALA A 355 -2.53 34.88 18.86
CA ALA A 355 -2.67 34.67 17.42
C ALA A 355 -2.76 33.17 17.04
N LEU A 356 -2.08 32.31 17.80
CA LEU A 356 -2.17 30.85 17.65
C LEU A 356 -3.57 30.29 17.94
N LYS A 357 -4.35 30.92 18.84
CA LYS A 357 -5.73 30.49 19.16
C LYS A 357 -6.76 30.99 18.14
N ARG A 358 -6.50 32.10 17.46
CA ARG A 358 -7.44 32.70 16.50
C ARG A 358 -7.67 31.81 15.28
N SER A 359 -8.90 31.77 14.80
CA SER A 359 -9.25 31.05 13.58
C SER A 359 -8.70 31.80 12.37
N PRO A 360 -8.13 31.12 11.36
CA PRO A 360 -7.73 31.77 10.11
C PRO A 360 -8.92 32.36 9.33
N TRP A 361 -10.15 32.08 9.75
CA TRP A 361 -11.40 32.53 9.13
C TRP A 361 -12.08 33.68 9.87
N GLU A 362 -11.50 34.19 10.95
CA GLU A 362 -12.15 35.17 11.82
C GLU A 362 -12.37 36.54 11.13
N SER A 363 -11.44 36.96 10.27
CA SER A 363 -11.58 38.17 9.45
C SER A 363 -12.70 38.05 8.41
N CYS A 364 -12.84 36.88 7.78
CA CYS A 364 -13.89 36.61 6.79
C CYS A 364 -15.28 36.79 7.40
N LYS A 365 -15.50 36.38 8.66
CA LYS A 365 -16.82 36.52 9.31
C LYS A 365 -17.28 37.97 9.44
N LYS A 366 -16.38 38.90 9.78
CA LYS A 366 -16.74 40.31 10.01
C LYS A 366 -17.08 41.03 8.70
N GLU A 367 -16.28 40.81 7.65
CA GLU A 367 -16.40 41.57 6.40
C GLU A 367 -17.60 41.19 5.53
N ILE A 368 -18.14 39.98 5.69
CA ILE A 368 -19.20 39.48 4.80
C ILE A 368 -20.62 39.95 5.23
N HIS A 369 -20.83 40.26 6.51
CA HIS A 369 -22.17 40.66 6.99
C HIS A 369 -22.58 42.07 6.57
N GLU A 370 -21.65 42.89 6.07
CA GLU A 370 -21.87 44.33 5.85
C GLU A 370 -22.34 44.70 4.43
N ASP A 371 -22.20 43.83 3.41
CA ASP A 371 -22.59 44.17 2.03
C ASP A 371 -23.21 42.98 1.27
N LYS A 372 -24.51 43.04 0.99
CA LYS A 372 -25.25 42.05 0.19
C LYS A 372 -25.54 42.52 -1.24
N SER A 373 -25.07 43.71 -1.63
CA SER A 373 -25.27 44.26 -2.98
C SER A 373 -24.03 44.02 -3.84
N GLY A 374 -23.95 42.84 -4.46
CA GLY A 374 -22.77 42.49 -5.26
C GLY A 374 -22.95 41.32 -6.22
N ILE A 375 -21.90 41.05 -7.00
CA ILE A 375 -21.76 40.00 -8.00
C ILE A 375 -22.21 38.65 -7.42
N HIS A 376 -23.16 37.99 -8.07
CA HIS A 376 -23.66 36.67 -7.70
C HIS A 376 -22.90 35.57 -8.42
N THR A 377 -22.13 34.77 -7.67
CA THR A 377 -21.42 33.61 -8.20
C THR A 377 -22.16 32.33 -7.84
N VAL A 378 -22.51 31.53 -8.85
CA VAL A 378 -23.21 30.26 -8.66
C VAL A 378 -22.31 29.08 -9.02
N PHE A 379 -22.27 28.09 -8.15
CA PHE A 379 -21.55 26.83 -8.34
C PHE A 379 -22.55 25.69 -8.59
N VAL A 380 -22.27 24.87 -9.61
CA VAL A 380 -23.02 23.64 -9.92
C VAL A 380 -22.13 22.44 -9.60
N GLY A 381 -22.40 21.78 -8.48
CA GLY A 381 -21.61 20.72 -7.87
C GLY A 381 -21.00 21.16 -6.54
N GLY A 382 -21.04 20.28 -5.53
CA GLY A 382 -20.53 20.54 -4.17
C GLY A 382 -19.20 19.84 -3.84
N GLY A 383 -18.39 19.52 -4.86
CA GLY A 383 -17.14 18.75 -4.71
C GLY A 383 -15.91 19.59 -4.35
N ALA A 384 -14.72 19.00 -4.53
CA ALA A 384 -13.43 19.61 -4.21
C ALA A 384 -13.21 20.97 -4.88
N VAL A 385 -13.54 21.09 -6.18
CA VAL A 385 -13.41 22.36 -6.93
C VAL A 385 -14.15 23.48 -6.22
N THR A 386 -15.42 23.25 -5.87
CA THR A 386 -16.29 24.22 -5.22
C THR A 386 -15.78 24.60 -3.83
N LEU A 387 -15.42 23.62 -2.98
CA LEU A 387 -14.88 23.90 -1.65
C LEU A 387 -13.63 24.77 -1.73
N HIS A 388 -12.67 24.37 -2.57
CA HIS A 388 -11.41 25.09 -2.68
C HIS A 388 -11.56 26.45 -3.35
N ALA A 389 -12.45 26.60 -4.34
CA ALA A 389 -12.76 27.88 -4.95
C ALA A 389 -13.39 28.86 -3.96
N VAL A 390 -14.43 28.45 -3.24
CA VAL A 390 -15.12 29.33 -2.29
C VAL A 390 -14.20 29.74 -1.14
N GLN A 391 -13.42 28.78 -0.59
CA GLN A 391 -12.42 29.08 0.44
C GLN A 391 -11.38 30.09 -0.06
N GLU A 392 -10.88 29.89 -1.28
CA GLU A 392 -9.90 30.79 -1.89
C GLU A 392 -10.50 32.17 -2.17
N MET A 393 -11.74 32.23 -2.65
CA MET A 393 -12.46 33.49 -2.88
C MET A 393 -12.59 34.29 -1.58
N ARG A 394 -13.03 33.66 -0.49
CA ARG A 394 -13.19 34.34 0.80
C ARG A 394 -11.85 34.82 1.37
N ARG A 395 -10.80 34.00 1.27
CA ARG A 395 -9.44 34.40 1.70
C ARG A 395 -8.91 35.61 0.94
N ASN A 396 -9.25 35.73 -0.33
CA ASN A 396 -8.86 36.85 -1.17
C ASN A 396 -9.87 38.02 -1.12
N GLY A 397 -10.70 38.08 -0.07
CA GLY A 397 -11.59 39.21 0.19
C GLY A 397 -12.82 39.31 -0.71
N TYR A 398 -13.22 38.23 -1.40
CA TYR A 398 -14.45 38.25 -2.20
C TYR A 398 -15.68 38.40 -1.32
N LYS A 399 -16.43 39.50 -1.52
CA LYS A 399 -17.63 39.86 -0.74
C LYS A 399 -18.96 39.50 -1.40
N GLY A 400 -18.93 39.14 -2.69
CA GLY A 400 -20.15 38.83 -3.45
C GLY A 400 -20.93 37.63 -2.90
N SER A 401 -22.19 37.52 -3.32
CA SER A 401 -23.06 36.42 -2.94
C SER A 401 -22.62 35.12 -3.63
N ILE A 402 -22.71 34.01 -2.90
CA ILE A 402 -22.33 32.68 -3.40
C ILE A 402 -23.48 31.71 -3.16
N THR A 403 -23.94 31.06 -4.22
CA THR A 403 -24.87 29.93 -4.14
C THR A 403 -24.19 28.67 -4.63
N VAL A 404 -24.30 27.58 -3.85
CA VAL A 404 -23.78 26.26 -4.23
C VAL A 404 -24.96 25.31 -4.40
N LEU A 405 -25.14 24.78 -5.60
CA LEU A 405 -26.14 23.77 -5.92
C LEU A 405 -25.47 22.42 -5.99
N THR A 406 -25.85 21.47 -5.13
CA THR A 406 -25.30 20.11 -5.17
C THR A 406 -26.41 19.07 -5.16
N ALA A 407 -26.25 18.03 -6.00
CA ALA A 407 -27.17 16.91 -6.06
C ALA A 407 -27.05 15.99 -4.82
N GLU A 408 -25.92 16.04 -4.11
CA GLU A 408 -25.67 15.22 -2.92
C GLU A 408 -26.43 15.80 -1.70
N PRO A 409 -26.94 14.96 -0.78
CA PRO A 409 -27.70 15.40 0.39
C PRO A 409 -26.80 15.83 1.56
N TYR A 410 -25.53 16.15 1.30
CA TYR A 410 -24.53 16.51 2.30
C TYR A 410 -23.50 17.50 1.71
N PRO A 411 -22.78 18.26 2.56
CA PRO A 411 -21.65 19.09 2.14
C PRO A 411 -20.49 18.29 1.56
N THR A 412 -19.43 18.97 1.11
CA THR A 412 -18.27 18.32 0.49
C THR A 412 -17.67 17.21 1.36
N ILE A 413 -17.60 16.01 0.79
CA ILE A 413 -16.88 14.87 1.35
C ILE A 413 -15.55 14.65 0.63
N ASP A 414 -14.56 14.15 1.35
CA ASP A 414 -13.36 13.56 0.80
C ASP A 414 -13.72 12.22 0.15
N ARG A 415 -13.90 12.27 -1.16
CA ARG A 415 -14.35 11.13 -1.94
C ARG A 415 -13.29 10.02 -2.00
N THR A 416 -12.02 10.34 -1.74
CA THR A 416 -10.92 9.36 -1.75
C THR A 416 -11.02 8.37 -0.59
N LYS A 417 -11.76 8.71 0.47
CA LYS A 417 -12.00 7.83 1.63
C LYS A 417 -13.02 6.72 1.34
N LEU A 418 -13.88 6.89 0.33
CA LEU A 418 -14.98 5.95 0.07
C LEU A 418 -14.53 4.56 -0.36
N SER A 419 -13.35 4.46 -1.00
CA SER A 419 -12.80 3.21 -1.51
C SER A 419 -11.77 2.53 -0.60
N LYS A 420 -11.38 3.17 0.51
CA LYS A 420 -10.26 2.74 1.36
C LYS A 420 -10.67 2.07 2.66
N ALA A 421 -11.97 2.00 2.95
CA ALA A 421 -12.48 1.43 4.19
C ALA A 421 -13.81 0.70 3.98
N TYR A 422 -14.06 -0.31 4.81
CA TYR A 422 -15.37 -0.94 4.93
C TYR A 422 -16.34 -0.01 5.68
N ALA A 423 -17.52 0.21 5.10
CA ALA A 423 -18.60 1.00 5.68
C ALA A 423 -18.16 2.40 6.18
N PRO A 424 -17.66 3.27 5.28
CA PRO A 424 -17.19 4.60 5.67
C PRO A 424 -18.34 5.43 6.26
N GLU A 425 -18.10 6.06 7.41
CA GLU A 425 -19.07 6.95 8.04
C GLU A 425 -19.01 8.36 7.44
N LEU A 426 -20.18 8.94 7.14
CA LEU A 426 -20.29 10.27 6.53
C LEU A 426 -19.52 11.35 7.32
N LYS A 427 -19.64 11.38 8.65
CA LYS A 427 -18.98 12.38 9.50
C LYS A 427 -17.45 12.39 9.34
N HIS A 428 -16.84 11.24 9.08
CA HIS A 428 -15.39 11.12 8.87
C HIS A 428 -14.99 11.44 7.42
N ALA A 429 -15.94 11.38 6.49
CA ALA A 429 -15.74 11.77 5.10
C ALA A 429 -15.94 13.27 4.87
N LEU A 430 -16.76 13.97 5.67
CA LEU A 430 -16.94 15.42 5.57
C LEU A 430 -15.61 16.16 5.70
N VAL A 431 -15.33 17.05 4.74
CA VAL A 431 -14.15 17.92 4.78
C VAL A 431 -14.43 19.13 5.68
N ARG A 432 -15.65 19.67 5.58
CA ARG A 432 -16.20 20.75 6.39
C ARG A 432 -17.67 20.46 6.68
N ASP A 433 -18.12 20.82 7.87
CA ASP A 433 -19.53 20.69 8.25
C ASP A 433 -20.40 21.78 7.60
N GLU A 434 -21.71 21.63 7.71
CA GLU A 434 -22.67 22.57 7.12
C GLU A 434 -22.62 23.95 7.78
N PHE A 435 -22.31 24.02 9.08
CA PHE A 435 -22.14 25.28 9.80
C PHE A 435 -20.99 26.10 9.21
N PHE A 436 -19.85 25.47 8.92
CA PHE A 436 -18.72 26.14 8.28
C PHE A 436 -19.11 26.73 6.93
N TRP A 437 -19.87 26.00 6.11
CA TRP A 437 -20.34 26.49 4.82
C TRP A 437 -21.29 27.69 4.95
N ARG A 438 -22.33 27.57 5.78
CA ARG A 438 -23.39 28.59 5.88
C ARG A 438 -22.95 29.81 6.68
N GLU A 439 -22.28 29.59 7.81
CA GLU A 439 -22.00 30.65 8.77
C GLU A 439 -20.57 31.20 8.64
N THR A 440 -19.59 30.36 8.30
CA THR A 440 -18.19 30.83 8.19
C THR A 440 -17.86 31.33 6.80
N LEU A 441 -18.32 30.66 5.74
CA LEU A 441 -18.12 31.08 4.35
C LEU A 441 -19.27 31.95 3.81
N ASN A 442 -20.37 32.09 4.55
CA ASN A 442 -21.60 32.78 4.12
C ASN A 442 -22.05 32.35 2.72
N VAL A 443 -22.42 31.07 2.60
CA VAL A 443 -22.84 30.45 1.34
C VAL A 443 -24.29 30.00 1.43
N ASP A 444 -25.08 30.33 0.41
CA ASP A 444 -26.37 29.70 0.15
C ASP A 444 -26.14 28.27 -0.39
N LEU A 445 -25.92 27.34 0.54
CA LEU A 445 -25.69 25.92 0.24
C LEU A 445 -27.04 25.21 0.03
N ARG A 446 -27.33 24.78 -1.19
CA ARG A 446 -28.55 24.04 -1.54
C ARG A 446 -28.21 22.59 -1.85
N LEU A 447 -28.46 21.73 -0.86
CA LEU A 447 -28.30 20.28 -0.96
C LEU A 447 -29.45 19.67 -1.77
N SER A 448 -29.25 18.46 -2.30
CA SER A 448 -30.24 17.73 -3.11
C SER A 448 -30.87 18.56 -4.26
N SER A 449 -30.11 19.50 -4.82
CA SER A 449 -30.54 20.42 -5.87
C SER A 449 -29.95 20.02 -7.23
N TYR A 450 -30.82 19.81 -8.21
CA TYR A 450 -30.46 19.28 -9.53
C TYR A 450 -30.63 20.34 -10.60
N VAL A 451 -29.54 20.79 -11.21
CA VAL A 451 -29.57 21.64 -12.40
C VAL A 451 -29.82 20.76 -13.62
N TYR A 452 -30.77 21.15 -14.48
CA TYR A 452 -31.11 20.39 -15.68
C TYR A 452 -30.92 21.18 -16.99
N ASP A 453 -30.75 22.50 -16.90
CA ASP A 453 -30.49 23.37 -18.04
C ASP A 453 -29.73 24.65 -17.65
N ILE A 454 -28.94 25.18 -18.57
CA ILE A 454 -28.18 26.43 -18.47
C ILE A 454 -28.44 27.29 -19.70
N ASP A 455 -28.81 28.53 -19.47
CA ASP A 455 -28.91 29.57 -20.49
C ASP A 455 -27.79 30.60 -20.28
N THR A 456 -26.72 30.49 -21.07
CA THR A 456 -25.52 31.32 -20.96
C THR A 456 -25.74 32.73 -21.52
N LYS A 457 -26.73 32.91 -22.40
CA LYS A 457 -27.09 34.22 -22.95
C LYS A 457 -27.86 35.05 -21.94
N MET A 458 -28.84 34.42 -21.27
CA MET A 458 -29.64 35.05 -20.22
C MET A 458 -28.99 34.95 -18.84
N LYS A 459 -27.82 34.33 -18.73
CA LYS A 459 -27.07 34.06 -17.50
C LYS A 459 -27.95 33.47 -16.39
N ARG A 460 -28.61 32.36 -16.69
CA ARG A 460 -29.52 31.68 -15.75
C ARG A 460 -29.39 30.16 -15.76
N LEU A 461 -29.81 29.55 -14.66
CA LEU A 461 -29.79 28.12 -14.40
C LEU A 461 -31.21 27.66 -14.08
N SER A 462 -31.62 26.52 -14.62
CA SER A 462 -32.90 25.91 -14.30
C SER A 462 -32.71 24.72 -13.37
N ILE A 463 -33.42 24.73 -12.23
CA ILE A 463 -33.35 23.70 -11.20
C ILE A 463 -34.62 22.86 -11.24
N ARG A 464 -34.48 21.54 -11.09
CA ARG A 464 -35.59 20.60 -11.03
C ARG A 464 -36.57 21.05 -9.94
N GLY A 465 -37.85 21.16 -10.28
CA GLY A 465 -38.87 21.79 -9.44
C GLY A 465 -39.32 23.18 -9.91
N GLY A 466 -38.76 23.70 -11.02
CA GLY A 466 -39.27 24.88 -11.74
C GLY A 466 -38.61 26.21 -11.37
N ASN A 467 -37.69 26.21 -10.40
CA ASN A 467 -36.99 27.42 -9.97
C ASN A 467 -35.85 27.78 -10.93
N THR A 468 -35.66 29.08 -11.16
CA THR A 468 -34.55 29.64 -11.95
C THR A 468 -33.63 30.46 -11.04
N ILE A 469 -32.32 30.40 -11.28
CA ILE A 469 -31.32 31.22 -10.60
C ILE A 469 -30.54 32.03 -11.64
N LEU A 470 -30.47 33.35 -11.47
CA LEU A 470 -29.59 34.23 -12.25
C LEU A 470 -28.16 34.18 -11.69
N TYR A 471 -27.16 34.47 -12.51
CA TYR A 471 -25.78 34.56 -12.06
C TYR A 471 -25.00 35.63 -12.81
N ASP A 472 -23.95 36.14 -12.17
CA ASP A 472 -22.92 36.96 -12.83
C ASP A 472 -21.71 36.13 -13.23
N ASN A 473 -21.32 35.18 -12.35
CA ASN A 473 -20.32 34.15 -12.60
C ASN A 473 -20.92 32.76 -12.37
N LEU A 474 -20.51 31.80 -13.20
CA LEU A 474 -20.93 30.41 -13.10
C LEU A 474 -19.71 29.49 -13.04
N VAL A 475 -19.70 28.56 -12.08
CA VAL A 475 -18.65 27.54 -11.97
C VAL A 475 -19.29 26.16 -12.06
N LEU A 476 -18.88 25.38 -13.07
CA LEU A 476 -19.29 24.01 -13.29
C LEU A 476 -18.29 23.05 -12.63
N ALA A 477 -18.76 22.26 -11.69
CA ALA A 477 -17.96 21.40 -10.83
C ALA A 477 -18.69 20.07 -10.52
N THR A 478 -19.43 19.55 -11.50
CA THR A 478 -20.29 18.36 -11.32
C THR A 478 -19.51 17.04 -11.23
N GLY A 479 -18.21 17.05 -11.49
CA GLY A 479 -17.33 15.87 -11.43
C GLY A 479 -17.76 14.77 -12.41
N SER A 480 -17.50 13.51 -12.06
CA SER A 480 -17.87 12.36 -12.89
C SER A 480 -18.95 11.48 -12.27
N VAL A 481 -19.63 10.72 -13.14
CA VAL A 481 -20.53 9.62 -12.78
C VAL A 481 -19.90 8.27 -13.16
N PRO A 482 -20.09 7.20 -12.37
CA PRO A 482 -19.61 5.86 -12.73
C PRO A 482 -20.18 5.36 -14.04
N ARG A 483 -19.37 4.67 -14.84
CA ARG A 483 -19.83 3.97 -16.03
C ARG A 483 -20.47 2.65 -15.63
N ARG A 484 -21.68 2.40 -16.12
CA ARG A 484 -22.28 1.06 -16.18
C ARG A 484 -22.08 0.51 -17.60
N LEU A 485 -21.68 -0.75 -17.68
CA LEU A 485 -21.56 -1.44 -18.97
C LEU A 485 -22.96 -1.75 -19.52
N PRO A 486 -23.19 -1.57 -20.83
CA PRO A 486 -24.48 -1.83 -21.47
C PRO A 486 -24.65 -3.34 -21.74
N ILE A 487 -24.76 -4.13 -20.68
CA ILE A 487 -24.88 -5.60 -20.74
C ILE A 487 -26.14 -6.07 -20.01
N GLU A 488 -26.55 -7.29 -20.31
CA GLU A 488 -27.63 -7.96 -19.59
C GLU A 488 -27.30 -8.08 -18.09
N GLY A 489 -28.30 -7.82 -17.24
CA GLY A 489 -28.17 -7.85 -15.78
C GLY A 489 -27.45 -6.65 -15.15
N ALA A 490 -26.99 -5.65 -15.93
CA ALA A 490 -26.25 -4.48 -15.41
C ALA A 490 -27.00 -3.62 -14.38
N ASN A 491 -28.34 -3.71 -14.35
CA ASN A 491 -29.21 -2.98 -13.42
C ASN A 491 -29.92 -3.91 -12.42
N ALA A 492 -29.48 -5.16 -12.29
CA ALA A 492 -30.03 -6.12 -11.34
C ALA A 492 -29.80 -5.70 -9.88
N LYS A 493 -30.65 -6.19 -8.97
CA LYS A 493 -30.46 -6.02 -7.52
C LYS A 493 -29.17 -6.75 -7.12
N GLY A 494 -28.30 -6.08 -6.37
CA GLY A 494 -26.97 -6.60 -6.02
C GLY A 494 -25.85 -6.08 -6.93
N VAL A 495 -26.15 -5.29 -7.98
CA VAL A 495 -25.15 -4.62 -8.82
C VAL A 495 -24.97 -3.16 -8.41
N TYR A 496 -23.80 -2.86 -7.85
CA TYR A 496 -23.43 -1.55 -7.35
C TYR A 496 -22.37 -0.88 -8.21
N VAL A 497 -22.29 0.44 -8.08
CA VAL A 497 -21.17 1.29 -8.49
C VAL A 497 -20.66 2.00 -7.25
N LEU A 498 -19.58 2.78 -7.34
CA LEU A 498 -19.06 3.56 -6.21
C LEU A 498 -18.71 4.99 -6.63
N ARG A 499 -19.41 5.99 -6.08
CA ARG A 499 -19.06 7.41 -6.22
C ARG A 499 -19.47 8.27 -5.02
N THR A 500 -20.62 7.95 -4.45
CA THR A 500 -21.23 8.68 -3.34
C THR A 500 -21.15 7.89 -2.04
N HIS A 501 -21.30 8.57 -0.90
CA HIS A 501 -21.44 7.88 0.39
C HIS A 501 -22.64 6.91 0.39
N SER A 502 -23.74 7.26 -0.30
CA SER A 502 -24.90 6.39 -0.43
C SER A 502 -24.58 5.08 -1.16
N ASP A 503 -23.74 5.13 -2.19
CA ASP A 503 -23.27 3.94 -2.90
C ASP A 503 -22.44 3.03 -1.99
N ALA A 504 -21.49 3.61 -1.25
CA ALA A 504 -20.63 2.87 -0.32
C ALA A 504 -21.45 2.20 0.80
N LYS A 505 -22.44 2.92 1.33
CA LYS A 505 -23.38 2.40 2.34
C LYS A 505 -24.23 1.26 1.76
N ALA A 506 -24.83 1.44 0.59
CA ALA A 506 -25.66 0.42 -0.04
C ALA A 506 -24.88 -0.87 -0.34
N LEU A 507 -23.66 -0.74 -0.87
CA LEU A 507 -22.77 -1.88 -1.12
C LEU A 507 -22.45 -2.64 0.17
N THR A 508 -22.05 -1.93 1.22
CA THR A 508 -21.64 -2.56 2.49
C THR A 508 -22.82 -3.18 3.24
N GLU A 509 -24.00 -2.55 3.20
CA GLU A 509 -25.25 -3.13 3.70
C GLU A 509 -25.65 -4.38 2.90
N SER A 510 -25.45 -4.39 1.58
CA SER A 510 -25.70 -5.58 0.76
C SER A 510 -24.82 -6.74 1.17
N LEU A 511 -23.52 -6.51 1.38
CA LEU A 511 -22.59 -7.55 1.81
C LEU A 511 -22.97 -8.15 3.17
N ARG A 512 -23.43 -7.32 4.12
CA ARG A 512 -23.85 -7.77 5.47
C ARG A 512 -25.03 -8.75 5.47
N LYS A 513 -25.84 -8.77 4.41
CA LYS A 513 -26.99 -9.68 4.31
C LYS A 513 -26.56 -11.13 4.10
N HIS A 514 -25.29 -11.37 3.78
CA HIS A 514 -24.76 -12.70 3.51
C HIS A 514 -23.67 -13.02 4.56
N PRO A 515 -23.66 -14.24 5.15
CA PRO A 515 -22.65 -14.62 6.15
C PRO A 515 -21.25 -14.85 5.55
N SER A 516 -21.15 -15.16 4.25
CA SER A 516 -19.87 -15.28 3.53
C SER A 516 -20.06 -14.81 2.08
N PRO A 517 -20.22 -13.49 1.85
CA PRO A 517 -20.59 -12.96 0.55
C PRO A 517 -19.52 -13.24 -0.50
N GLN A 518 -19.94 -13.65 -1.69
CA GLN A 518 -19.12 -13.70 -2.89
C GLN A 518 -19.26 -12.36 -3.62
N LEU A 519 -18.18 -11.59 -3.65
CA LEU A 519 -18.11 -10.30 -4.31
C LEU A 519 -17.32 -10.42 -5.61
N VAL A 520 -17.95 -10.07 -6.73
CA VAL A 520 -17.25 -9.89 -8.01
C VAL A 520 -17.08 -8.40 -8.29
N ILE A 521 -15.83 -7.95 -8.46
CA ILE A 521 -15.50 -6.58 -8.85
C ILE A 521 -15.15 -6.58 -10.35
N ILE A 522 -15.91 -5.83 -11.13
CA ILE A 522 -15.70 -5.67 -12.57
C ILE A 522 -14.82 -4.44 -12.79
N GLY A 523 -13.55 -4.67 -13.09
CA GLY A 523 -12.55 -3.63 -13.31
C GLY A 523 -11.38 -3.74 -12.33
N THR A 524 -10.18 -3.80 -12.88
CA THR A 524 -8.89 -3.88 -12.17
C THR A 524 -8.14 -2.54 -12.16
N GLY A 525 -8.90 -1.44 -12.13
CA GLY A 525 -8.39 -0.08 -11.93
C GLY A 525 -8.22 0.26 -10.44
N PHE A 526 -7.78 1.48 -10.12
CA PHE A 526 -7.49 1.91 -8.74
C PHE A 526 -8.67 1.67 -7.78
N ILE A 527 -9.88 2.14 -8.12
CA ILE A 527 -11.07 1.95 -7.26
C ILE A 527 -11.38 0.46 -7.05
N GLY A 528 -11.25 -0.36 -8.10
CA GLY A 528 -11.51 -1.80 -8.01
C GLY A 528 -10.52 -2.51 -7.10
N LEU A 529 -9.22 -2.17 -7.20
CA LEU A 529 -8.18 -2.69 -6.32
C LEU A 529 -8.34 -2.23 -4.87
N GLU A 530 -8.53 -0.92 -4.65
CA GLU A 530 -8.74 -0.37 -3.30
C GLU A 530 -9.94 -1.03 -2.62
N MET A 531 -11.06 -1.18 -3.33
CA MET A 531 -12.24 -1.86 -2.81
C MET A 531 -12.02 -3.36 -2.60
N GLY A 532 -11.28 -4.02 -3.50
CA GLY A 532 -10.91 -5.41 -3.31
C GLY A 532 -10.16 -5.60 -1.99
N ILE A 533 -9.13 -4.79 -1.76
CA ILE A 533 -8.32 -4.81 -0.54
C ILE A 533 -9.16 -4.47 0.70
N ALA A 534 -9.96 -3.41 0.65
CA ALA A 534 -10.79 -2.96 1.78
C ALA A 534 -11.87 -3.99 2.16
N LEU A 535 -12.37 -4.77 1.19
CA LEU A 535 -13.45 -5.73 1.39
C LEU A 535 -12.98 -7.18 1.55
N ALA A 536 -11.69 -7.48 1.35
CA ALA A 536 -11.12 -8.82 1.42
C ALA A 536 -11.39 -9.56 2.75
N LYS A 537 -11.50 -8.80 3.86
CA LYS A 537 -11.81 -9.36 5.19
C LYS A 537 -13.29 -9.65 5.41
N HIS A 538 -14.16 -9.15 4.52
CA HIS A 538 -15.62 -9.18 4.68
C HIS A 538 -16.32 -10.00 3.58
N ALA A 539 -15.61 -10.36 2.51
CA ALA A 539 -16.15 -11.08 1.36
C ALA A 539 -15.07 -11.94 0.69
N LYS A 540 -15.49 -12.98 -0.03
CA LYS A 540 -14.65 -13.68 -1.00
C LYS A 540 -14.63 -12.85 -2.28
N VAL A 541 -13.52 -12.17 -2.55
CA VAL A 541 -13.44 -11.18 -3.62
C VAL A 541 -12.76 -11.76 -4.86
N THR A 542 -13.44 -11.66 -6.01
CA THR A 542 -12.85 -11.91 -7.34
C THR A 542 -12.86 -10.62 -8.15
N LEU A 543 -11.70 -10.17 -8.62
CA LEU A 543 -11.57 -9.04 -9.53
C LEU A 543 -11.46 -9.55 -10.96
N ILE A 544 -12.25 -8.99 -11.87
CA ILE A 544 -12.20 -9.32 -13.29
C ILE A 544 -11.65 -8.13 -14.10
N GLY A 545 -10.71 -8.41 -15.00
CA GLY A 545 -10.02 -7.41 -15.81
C GLY A 545 -9.94 -7.82 -17.28
N GLN A 546 -10.14 -6.86 -18.18
CA GLN A 546 -10.00 -7.07 -19.64
C GLN A 546 -8.54 -7.10 -20.10
N THR A 547 -7.66 -6.44 -19.34
CA THR A 547 -6.21 -6.38 -19.55
C THR A 547 -5.52 -7.61 -18.98
N HIS A 548 -4.25 -7.84 -19.31
CA HIS A 548 -3.50 -9.01 -18.85
C HIS A 548 -3.11 -8.90 -17.37
N VAL A 549 -2.92 -7.66 -16.90
CA VAL A 549 -2.64 -7.33 -15.50
C VAL A 549 -3.50 -6.13 -15.06
N PRO A 550 -3.73 -5.92 -13.76
CA PRO A 550 -4.33 -4.69 -13.25
C PRO A 550 -3.49 -3.48 -13.64
N LEU A 551 -4.13 -2.31 -13.76
CA LEU A 551 -3.45 -1.04 -14.03
C LEU A 551 -2.54 -1.03 -15.29
N GLU A 552 -2.74 -1.95 -16.24
CA GLU A 552 -1.89 -2.05 -17.45
C GLU A 552 -1.87 -0.76 -18.27
N GLY A 553 -3.02 -0.08 -18.40
CA GLY A 553 -3.11 1.20 -19.09
C GLY A 553 -2.28 2.30 -18.42
N PRO A 554 -2.56 2.67 -17.14
CA PRO A 554 -1.85 3.76 -16.47
C PRO A 554 -0.40 3.45 -16.06
N LEU A 555 -0.07 2.19 -15.74
CA LEU A 555 1.24 1.83 -15.17
C LEU A 555 2.05 0.82 -16.00
N GLY A 556 1.47 0.25 -17.06
CA GLY A 556 2.15 -0.75 -17.88
C GLY A 556 2.15 -2.15 -17.25
N ARG A 557 2.56 -3.15 -18.05
CA ARG A 557 2.48 -4.57 -17.67
C ARG A 557 3.39 -4.95 -16.51
N SER A 558 4.61 -4.43 -16.49
CA SER A 558 5.61 -4.78 -15.47
C SER A 558 5.15 -4.35 -14.08
N VAL A 559 4.78 -3.07 -13.94
CA VAL A 559 4.33 -2.51 -12.66
C VAL A 559 2.98 -3.09 -12.26
N GLY A 560 2.03 -3.19 -13.20
CA GLY A 560 0.71 -3.77 -12.93
C GLY A 560 0.78 -5.23 -12.48
N GLY A 561 1.61 -6.04 -13.14
CA GLY A 561 1.83 -7.44 -12.78
C GLY A 561 2.47 -7.60 -11.40
N GLY A 562 3.52 -6.83 -11.11
CA GLY A 562 4.14 -6.83 -9.78
C GLY A 562 3.17 -6.43 -8.68
N LEU A 563 2.45 -5.31 -8.85
CA LEU A 563 1.45 -4.88 -7.87
C LEU A 563 0.36 -5.94 -7.63
N GLN A 564 -0.04 -6.70 -8.66
CA GLN A 564 -0.95 -7.83 -8.47
C GLN A 564 -0.35 -8.87 -7.52
N THR A 565 0.89 -9.29 -7.78
CA THR A 565 1.62 -10.25 -6.93
C THR A 565 1.73 -9.75 -5.50
N ALA A 566 2.18 -8.50 -5.30
CA ALA A 566 2.29 -7.87 -3.99
C ALA A 566 0.95 -7.91 -3.22
N ILE A 567 -0.14 -7.51 -3.90
CA ILE A 567 -1.49 -7.51 -3.31
C ILE A 567 -1.93 -8.93 -2.93
N MET A 568 -1.67 -9.94 -3.77
CA MET A 568 -2.05 -11.32 -3.52
C MET A 568 -1.25 -11.97 -2.37
N ASN A 569 0.00 -11.55 -2.16
CA ASN A 569 0.81 -11.99 -1.03
C ASN A 569 0.23 -11.51 0.31
N GLU A 570 -0.45 -10.36 0.29
CA GLU A 570 -0.98 -9.71 1.47
C GLU A 570 -2.46 -9.99 1.76
N ARG A 571 -3.25 -10.27 0.73
CA ARG A 571 -4.71 -10.40 0.81
C ARG A 571 -5.20 -11.56 -0.07
N PRO A 572 -6.21 -12.33 0.38
CA PRO A 572 -6.73 -13.47 -0.37
C PRO A 572 -7.67 -13.02 -1.52
N LEU A 573 -7.15 -12.23 -2.46
CA LEU A 573 -7.86 -11.75 -3.64
C LEU A 573 -7.65 -12.69 -4.82
N ARG A 574 -8.73 -12.99 -5.55
CA ARG A 574 -8.65 -13.73 -6.81
C ARG A 574 -8.70 -12.75 -7.97
N PHE A 575 -7.73 -12.86 -8.88
CA PHE A 575 -7.73 -12.11 -10.13
C PHE A 575 -8.12 -13.02 -11.29
N LEU A 576 -8.98 -12.51 -12.17
CA LEU A 576 -9.30 -13.13 -13.44
C LEU A 576 -9.13 -12.08 -14.55
N ASN A 577 -7.92 -12.08 -15.12
CA ASN A 577 -7.49 -11.12 -16.13
C ASN A 577 -7.67 -11.67 -17.54
N ALA A 578 -7.55 -10.78 -18.54
CA ALA A 578 -7.73 -11.09 -19.95
C ALA A 578 -9.07 -11.81 -20.23
N VAL A 579 -10.14 -11.35 -19.59
CA VAL A 579 -11.50 -11.86 -19.80
C VAL A 579 -12.44 -10.73 -20.22
N ASP A 580 -13.37 -11.05 -21.11
CA ASP A 580 -14.47 -10.18 -21.45
C ASP A 580 -15.72 -10.55 -20.65
N LEU A 581 -16.41 -9.53 -20.14
CA LEU A 581 -17.66 -9.73 -19.45
C LEU A 581 -18.77 -9.98 -20.47
N VAL A 582 -19.47 -11.12 -20.36
CA VAL A 582 -20.57 -11.47 -21.26
C VAL A 582 -21.89 -10.93 -20.71
N ARG A 583 -22.23 -11.29 -19.47
CA ARG A 583 -23.49 -10.90 -18.81
C ARG A 583 -23.40 -11.06 -17.30
N ILE A 584 -24.28 -10.35 -16.59
CA ILE A 584 -24.52 -10.58 -15.17
C ILE A 584 -25.74 -11.50 -15.07
N GLU A 585 -25.56 -12.64 -14.42
CA GLU A 585 -26.57 -13.67 -14.29
C GLU A 585 -27.49 -13.33 -13.11
N THR A 586 -28.80 -13.41 -13.34
CA THR A 586 -29.82 -13.08 -12.33
C THR A 586 -30.71 -14.27 -12.01
N ASP A 587 -31.32 -14.24 -10.83
CA ASP A 587 -32.44 -15.10 -10.46
C ASP A 587 -33.78 -14.59 -11.03
N MET A 588 -34.88 -15.29 -10.72
CA MET A 588 -36.24 -14.94 -11.13
C MET A 588 -36.73 -13.60 -10.56
N ASN A 589 -36.09 -13.07 -9.50
CA ASN A 589 -36.42 -11.81 -8.84
C ASN A 589 -35.56 -10.64 -9.33
N ASN A 590 -34.78 -10.85 -10.39
CA ASN A 590 -33.79 -9.91 -10.93
C ASN A 590 -32.71 -9.54 -9.91
N SER A 591 -32.30 -10.49 -9.07
CA SER A 591 -31.16 -10.36 -8.15
C SER A 591 -29.97 -11.12 -8.69
N VAL A 592 -28.76 -10.60 -8.48
CA VAL A 592 -27.52 -11.24 -8.94
C VAL A 592 -27.37 -12.63 -8.32
N ARG A 593 -27.01 -13.61 -9.16
CA ARG A 593 -26.52 -14.93 -8.72
C ARG A 593 -25.09 -15.22 -9.18
N GLY A 594 -24.58 -14.45 -10.13
CA GLY A 594 -23.25 -14.63 -10.67
C GLY A 594 -22.95 -13.75 -11.87
N VAL A 595 -21.78 -13.99 -12.45
CA VAL A 595 -21.25 -13.28 -13.60
C VAL A 595 -20.68 -14.28 -14.59
N THR A 596 -21.04 -14.15 -15.86
CA THR A 596 -20.48 -14.98 -16.93
C THR A 596 -19.45 -14.19 -17.71
N VAL A 597 -18.26 -14.76 -17.84
CA VAL A 597 -17.11 -14.14 -18.54
C VAL A 597 -16.57 -15.08 -19.61
N GLN A 598 -15.98 -14.50 -20.65
CA GLN A 598 -15.32 -15.21 -21.73
C GLN A 598 -13.81 -14.94 -21.64
N PRO A 599 -12.98 -15.94 -21.35
CA PRO A 599 -11.53 -15.78 -21.47
C PRO A 599 -11.12 -15.45 -22.91
N ARG A 600 -10.16 -14.53 -23.07
CA ARG A 600 -9.66 -14.12 -24.39
C ARG A 600 -8.74 -15.14 -25.05
N ALA A 601 -8.31 -16.17 -24.31
CA ALA A 601 -7.57 -17.28 -24.89
C ALA A 601 -8.45 -18.04 -25.89
N ARG A 602 -7.92 -18.28 -27.08
CA ARG A 602 -8.68 -18.87 -28.19
C ARG A 602 -9.15 -20.29 -27.81
N GLY A 603 -10.45 -20.53 -27.98
CA GLY A 603 -11.07 -21.84 -27.69
C GLY A 603 -11.43 -22.08 -26.22
N SER A 604 -11.22 -21.10 -25.33
CA SER A 604 -11.70 -21.21 -23.95
C SER A 604 -13.23 -21.11 -23.88
N PRO A 605 -13.91 -21.95 -23.06
CA PRO A 605 -15.35 -21.83 -22.84
C PRO A 605 -15.69 -20.62 -21.96
N GLU A 606 -16.95 -20.19 -22.00
CA GLU A 606 -17.50 -19.25 -21.01
C GLU A 606 -17.33 -19.82 -19.59
N LEU A 607 -17.01 -18.94 -18.64
CA LEU A 607 -16.86 -19.27 -17.22
C LEU A 607 -17.94 -18.56 -16.42
N PHE A 608 -18.68 -19.32 -15.62
CA PHE A 608 -19.60 -18.79 -14.64
C PHE A 608 -18.91 -18.59 -13.29
N LEU A 609 -19.03 -17.40 -12.72
CA LEU A 609 -18.55 -17.03 -11.39
C LEU A 609 -19.75 -16.74 -10.49
N ALA A 610 -19.93 -17.52 -9.43
CA ALA A 610 -20.97 -17.23 -8.44
C ALA A 610 -20.71 -15.89 -7.75
N ALA A 611 -21.76 -15.10 -7.55
CA ALA A 611 -21.68 -13.78 -6.92
C ALA A 611 -22.99 -13.48 -6.21
N ASP A 612 -22.90 -13.00 -4.97
CA ASP A 612 -24.03 -12.41 -4.24
C ASP A 612 -24.12 -10.91 -4.51
N VAL A 613 -22.96 -10.30 -4.73
CA VAL A 613 -22.79 -8.86 -4.91
C VAL A 613 -21.81 -8.60 -6.05
N VAL A 614 -22.13 -7.63 -6.90
CA VAL A 614 -21.26 -7.17 -7.99
C VAL A 614 -20.96 -5.68 -7.81
N LEU A 615 -19.68 -5.31 -7.90
CA LEU A 615 -19.25 -3.91 -7.98
C LEU A 615 -18.70 -3.61 -9.38
N MET A 616 -19.36 -2.71 -10.10
CA MET A 616 -18.87 -2.20 -11.38
C MET A 616 -17.90 -1.04 -11.17
N SER A 617 -16.61 -1.30 -11.37
CA SER A 617 -15.51 -0.33 -11.32
C SER A 617 -14.92 -0.10 -12.72
N THR A 618 -15.80 0.20 -13.69
CA THR A 618 -15.47 0.20 -15.13
C THR A 618 -15.10 1.60 -15.67
N GLY A 619 -14.55 2.44 -14.80
CA GLY A 619 -14.24 3.84 -15.08
C GLY A 619 -15.44 4.77 -14.89
N ALA A 620 -15.25 6.03 -15.26
CA ALA A 620 -16.24 7.09 -15.10
C ALA A 620 -16.44 7.88 -16.40
N LYS A 621 -17.46 8.73 -16.43
CA LYS A 621 -17.67 9.74 -17.48
C LYS A 621 -18.00 11.10 -16.84
N PRO A 622 -17.69 12.23 -17.50
CA PRO A 622 -18.10 13.55 -17.04
C PRO A 622 -19.60 13.63 -16.75
N ALA A 623 -19.97 14.27 -15.64
CA ALA A 623 -21.35 14.51 -15.25
C ALA A 623 -21.93 15.75 -15.96
N THR A 624 -21.95 15.71 -17.28
CA THR A 624 -22.26 16.84 -18.18
C THR A 624 -23.52 16.61 -19.03
N ASP A 625 -24.23 15.49 -18.82
CA ASP A 625 -25.39 15.12 -19.65
C ASP A 625 -26.46 16.23 -19.72
N PHE A 626 -26.66 16.99 -18.63
CA PHE A 626 -27.61 18.10 -18.59
C PHE A 626 -27.24 19.27 -19.53
N LEU A 627 -25.95 19.48 -19.82
CA LEU A 627 -25.48 20.53 -20.73
C LEU A 627 -25.85 20.22 -22.19
N ARG A 628 -26.11 18.95 -22.52
CA ARG A 628 -26.57 18.56 -23.87
C ARG A 628 -27.95 19.13 -24.19
N ASN A 629 -28.74 19.44 -23.17
CA ASN A 629 -30.05 20.05 -23.31
C ASN A 629 -30.00 21.58 -23.36
N SER A 630 -28.81 22.18 -23.28
CA SER A 630 -28.59 23.62 -23.16
C SER A 630 -28.07 24.21 -24.48
N PRO A 631 -28.94 24.74 -25.36
CA PRO A 631 -28.55 25.11 -26.72
C PRO A 631 -27.56 26.29 -26.79
N SER A 632 -27.51 27.08 -25.72
CA SER A 632 -26.58 28.21 -25.57
C SER A 632 -25.20 27.80 -25.07
N PHE A 633 -25.03 26.56 -24.61
CA PHE A 633 -23.77 26.06 -24.09
C PHE A 633 -22.88 25.55 -25.24
N PRO A 634 -21.56 25.79 -25.21
CA PRO A 634 -20.63 25.26 -26.21
C PRO A 634 -20.70 23.74 -26.33
N ALA A 635 -20.40 23.22 -27.51
CA ALA A 635 -20.38 21.78 -27.74
C ALA A 635 -19.37 21.09 -26.81
N LEU A 636 -19.81 19.97 -26.22
CA LEU A 636 -18.94 19.12 -25.42
C LEU A 636 -17.97 18.35 -26.31
N ARG A 637 -16.81 17.98 -25.76
CA ARG A 637 -15.86 17.09 -26.44
C ARG A 637 -16.47 15.68 -26.63
N PRO A 638 -15.89 14.83 -27.51
CA PRO A 638 -16.43 13.49 -27.77
C PRO A 638 -16.59 12.61 -26.52
N ASP A 639 -15.72 12.77 -25.52
CA ASP A 639 -15.80 12.06 -24.24
C ASP A 639 -16.80 12.66 -23.25
N GLY A 640 -17.48 13.74 -23.62
CA GLY A 640 -18.47 14.47 -22.82
C GLY A 640 -17.87 15.57 -21.95
N SER A 641 -16.57 15.83 -22.00
CA SER A 641 -15.94 16.86 -21.18
C SER A 641 -16.19 18.29 -21.69
N VAL A 642 -16.09 19.25 -20.78
CA VAL A 642 -16.17 20.69 -21.06
C VAL A 642 -14.76 21.19 -21.36
N GLU A 643 -14.57 21.77 -22.53
CA GLU A 643 -13.28 22.37 -22.90
C GLU A 643 -13.11 23.75 -22.24
N VAL A 644 -11.97 23.95 -21.59
CA VAL A 644 -11.61 25.19 -20.91
C VAL A 644 -10.28 25.74 -21.40
N ASP A 645 -10.06 27.04 -21.24
CA ASP A 645 -8.76 27.67 -21.45
C ASP A 645 -7.80 27.41 -20.27
N ALA A 646 -6.57 27.92 -20.37
CA ALA A 646 -5.55 27.71 -19.33
C ALA A 646 -5.94 28.31 -17.96
N ALA A 647 -6.88 29.26 -17.92
CA ALA A 647 -7.43 29.83 -16.69
C ALA A 647 -8.76 29.17 -16.27
N LEU A 648 -9.05 27.99 -16.82
CA LEU A 648 -10.22 27.16 -16.52
C LEU A 648 -11.56 27.82 -16.85
N ARG A 649 -11.56 28.83 -17.71
CA ARG A 649 -12.77 29.44 -18.27
C ARG A 649 -13.25 28.61 -19.45
N VAL A 650 -14.55 28.35 -19.54
CA VAL A 650 -15.14 27.58 -20.64
C VAL A 650 -14.90 28.30 -21.96
N VAL A 651 -14.34 27.58 -22.93
CA VAL A 651 -14.00 28.15 -24.24
C VAL A 651 -15.24 28.72 -24.90
N GLY A 652 -15.16 29.98 -25.33
CA GLY A 652 -16.27 30.70 -25.98
C GLY A 652 -17.24 31.40 -25.03
N LEU A 653 -17.08 31.27 -23.71
CA LEU A 653 -17.92 31.96 -22.72
C LEU A 653 -17.11 32.90 -21.84
N GLN A 654 -17.73 34.01 -21.44
CA GLN A 654 -17.20 34.90 -20.40
C GLN A 654 -17.85 34.56 -19.06
N ASN A 655 -17.08 34.66 -17.98
CA ASN A 655 -17.55 34.44 -16.60
C ASN A 655 -18.14 33.04 -16.31
N VAL A 656 -17.90 32.06 -17.19
CA VAL A 656 -18.26 30.67 -16.98
C VAL A 656 -16.99 29.84 -16.90
N TYR A 657 -16.82 29.10 -15.80
CA TYR A 657 -15.64 28.30 -15.50
C TYR A 657 -16.02 26.84 -15.32
N ALA A 658 -15.08 25.92 -15.58
CA ALA A 658 -15.27 24.50 -15.27
C ALA A 658 -13.99 23.89 -14.69
N GLY A 659 -14.11 23.04 -13.68
CA GLY A 659 -12.98 22.43 -12.99
C GLY A 659 -13.20 20.98 -12.57
N GLY A 660 -12.12 20.30 -12.18
CA GLY A 660 -12.13 18.90 -11.78
C GLY A 660 -12.46 17.95 -12.93
N ASP A 661 -13.07 16.80 -12.64
CA ASP A 661 -13.19 15.67 -13.57
C ASP A 661 -13.95 15.97 -14.88
N ILE A 662 -14.75 17.06 -14.94
CA ILE A 662 -15.48 17.47 -16.16
C ILE A 662 -14.64 18.29 -17.13
N ALA A 663 -13.54 18.89 -16.65
CA ALA A 663 -12.80 19.88 -17.41
C ALA A 663 -11.70 19.23 -18.24
N ALA A 664 -11.72 19.46 -19.55
CA ALA A 664 -10.61 19.19 -20.43
C ALA A 664 -9.81 20.49 -20.60
N TYR A 665 -8.58 20.51 -20.09
CA TYR A 665 -7.78 21.72 -19.96
C TYR A 665 -6.43 21.57 -20.67
N PRO A 666 -5.79 22.69 -21.08
CA PRO A 666 -4.46 22.66 -21.68
C PRO A 666 -3.40 22.19 -20.68
N TRP A 667 -2.61 21.20 -21.08
CA TRP A 667 -1.45 20.73 -20.34
C TRP A 667 -0.33 20.36 -21.30
N ASP A 668 0.84 20.98 -21.11
CA ASP A 668 1.99 20.85 -22.03
C ASP A 668 1.54 21.18 -23.48
N ASN A 669 1.75 20.27 -24.44
CA ASN A 669 1.39 20.50 -25.85
C ASN A 669 0.02 19.95 -26.26
N GLY A 670 -0.89 19.68 -25.31
CA GLY A 670 -2.18 19.07 -25.62
C GLY A 670 -3.30 19.43 -24.66
N ILE A 671 -4.46 18.82 -24.90
CA ILE A 671 -5.62 18.90 -24.02
C ILE A 671 -5.73 17.58 -23.26
N VAL A 672 -5.80 17.67 -21.93
CA VAL A 672 -5.94 16.51 -21.05
C VAL A 672 -7.20 16.63 -20.21
N ARG A 673 -7.69 15.50 -19.72
CA ARG A 673 -8.74 15.43 -18.69
C ARG A 673 -8.25 14.52 -17.58
N ILE A 674 -8.07 15.07 -16.39
CA ILE A 674 -7.47 14.38 -15.25
C ILE A 674 -8.51 14.24 -14.13
N GLU A 675 -8.71 13.01 -13.65
CA GLU A 675 -9.72 12.64 -12.66
C GLU A 675 -9.08 12.48 -11.26
N HIS A 676 -8.40 13.52 -10.78
CA HIS A 676 -7.62 13.45 -9.53
C HIS A 676 -8.10 14.50 -8.52
N TRP A 677 -8.14 14.10 -7.25
CA TRP A 677 -8.57 14.97 -6.16
C TRP A 677 -7.68 16.22 -6.04
N ASN A 678 -6.35 16.06 -6.11
CA ASN A 678 -5.40 17.18 -6.09
C ASN A 678 -5.68 18.19 -7.24
N VAL A 679 -5.87 17.69 -8.47
CA VAL A 679 -6.19 18.53 -9.64
C VAL A 679 -7.49 19.30 -9.42
N ALA A 680 -8.54 18.64 -8.94
CA ALA A 680 -9.82 19.28 -8.65
C ALA A 680 -9.69 20.39 -7.58
N CYS A 681 -8.93 20.14 -6.51
CA CYS A 681 -8.65 21.14 -5.49
C CYS A 681 -7.91 22.36 -6.06
N ASN A 682 -6.87 22.13 -6.88
CA ASN A 682 -6.08 23.21 -7.47
C ASN A 682 -6.87 23.99 -8.52
N HIS A 683 -7.67 23.32 -9.36
CA HIS A 683 -8.62 23.98 -10.25
C HIS A 683 -9.55 24.91 -9.47
N GLY A 684 -10.07 24.44 -8.32
CA GLY A 684 -10.87 25.25 -7.42
C GLY A 684 -10.14 26.52 -7.00
N ARG A 685 -8.90 26.43 -6.50
CA ARG A 685 -8.13 27.60 -6.06
C ARG A 685 -7.86 28.58 -7.20
N ASP A 686 -7.48 28.10 -8.38
CA ASP A 686 -7.17 28.98 -9.52
C ASP A 686 -8.42 29.70 -10.05
N ILE A 687 -9.56 29.02 -10.10
CA ILE A 687 -10.87 29.63 -10.39
C ILE A 687 -11.22 30.66 -9.31
N GLY A 688 -11.03 30.31 -8.03
CA GLY A 688 -11.34 31.19 -6.91
C GLY A 688 -10.50 32.48 -6.91
N ARG A 689 -9.19 32.38 -7.16
CA ARG A 689 -8.29 33.53 -7.36
C ARG A 689 -8.70 34.38 -8.55
N THR A 690 -9.10 33.73 -9.65
CA THR A 690 -9.56 34.44 -10.84
C THR A 690 -10.80 35.28 -10.55
N ILE A 691 -11.80 34.69 -9.91
CA ILE A 691 -13.05 35.38 -9.60
C ILE A 691 -12.85 36.47 -8.54
N ALA A 692 -12.06 36.21 -7.49
CA ALA A 692 -11.84 37.17 -6.41
C ALA A 692 -11.05 38.40 -6.84
N SER A 693 -10.03 38.22 -7.68
CA SER A 693 -9.15 39.32 -8.13
C SER A 693 -9.62 40.00 -9.42
N GLY A 694 -10.52 39.37 -10.18
CA GLY A 694 -10.89 39.79 -11.54
C GLY A 694 -9.78 39.60 -12.59
N ARG A 695 -8.67 38.94 -12.24
CA ARG A 695 -7.53 38.67 -13.14
C ARG A 695 -7.43 37.18 -13.41
N LEU A 696 -7.24 36.78 -14.68
CA LEU A 696 -7.09 35.36 -15.04
C LEU A 696 -5.85 34.74 -14.37
N HIS A 697 -6.04 33.62 -13.67
CA HIS A 697 -4.97 32.83 -13.07
C HIS A 697 -4.83 31.48 -13.81
N PRO A 698 -3.78 31.32 -14.65
CA PRO A 698 -3.56 30.06 -15.35
C PRO A 698 -3.22 28.91 -14.40
N HIS A 699 -3.81 27.74 -14.66
CA HIS A 699 -3.49 26.50 -13.97
C HIS A 699 -2.12 25.96 -14.43
N ARG A 700 -1.23 25.68 -13.47
CA ARG A 700 0.17 25.26 -13.74
C ARG A 700 0.65 24.09 -12.87
N HIS A 701 -0.21 23.52 -12.05
CA HIS A 701 0.19 22.47 -11.11
C HIS A 701 0.39 21.14 -11.83
N VAL A 702 1.51 20.46 -11.52
CA VAL A 702 1.73 19.08 -11.98
C VAL A 702 0.65 18.19 -11.39
N PRO A 703 -0.10 17.41 -12.20
CA PRO A 703 -1.09 16.48 -11.67
C PRO A 703 -0.45 15.47 -10.74
N VAL A 704 -1.03 15.30 -9.56
CA VAL A 704 -0.61 14.30 -8.57
C VAL A 704 -1.81 13.45 -8.14
N PHE A 705 -1.60 12.16 -7.94
CA PHE A 705 -2.57 11.33 -7.21
C PHE A 705 -1.88 10.26 -6.36
N TRP A 706 -2.67 9.63 -5.51
CA TRP A 706 -2.25 8.52 -4.65
C TRP A 706 -3.32 7.42 -4.62
N SER A 707 -2.89 6.21 -4.31
CA SER A 707 -3.76 5.06 -4.10
C SER A 707 -3.27 4.27 -2.88
N GLY A 708 -4.21 3.81 -2.05
CA GLY A 708 -3.90 2.91 -0.94
C GLY A 708 -4.01 1.46 -1.40
N LEU A 709 -2.89 0.86 -1.81
CA LEU A 709 -2.83 -0.55 -2.21
C LEU A 709 -2.23 -1.39 -1.07
N THR A 710 -1.14 -2.12 -1.32
CA THR A 710 -0.29 -2.71 -0.29
C THR A 710 0.43 -1.60 0.47
N SER A 711 1.34 -0.93 -0.23
CA SER A 711 2.02 0.30 0.17
C SER A 711 1.38 1.52 -0.51
N PRO A 712 1.60 2.75 -0.01
CA PRO A 712 1.09 3.95 -0.63
C PRO A 712 1.69 4.15 -2.03
N LEU A 713 0.88 3.96 -3.08
CA LEU A 713 1.26 4.31 -4.43
C LEU A 713 1.05 5.81 -4.63
N ARG A 714 2.05 6.50 -5.17
CA ARG A 714 1.97 7.91 -5.58
C ARG A 714 2.31 8.04 -7.04
N TYR A 715 1.74 9.05 -7.67
CA TYR A 715 1.95 9.32 -9.07
C TYR A 715 1.99 10.82 -9.32
N ALA A 716 2.95 11.28 -10.11
CA ALA A 716 3.07 12.67 -10.53
C ALA A 716 3.23 12.74 -12.06
N GLY A 717 2.59 13.72 -12.69
CA GLY A 717 2.55 13.89 -14.14
C GLY A 717 1.33 13.23 -14.78
N THR A 718 1.38 13.01 -16.09
CA THR A 718 0.25 12.39 -16.82
C THR A 718 0.59 11.01 -17.37
N GLY A 719 1.87 10.76 -17.70
CA GLY A 719 2.31 9.57 -18.42
C GLY A 719 1.67 9.40 -19.80
N LEU A 720 0.78 10.28 -20.26
CA LEU A 720 -0.05 10.00 -21.42
C LEU A 720 0.80 9.91 -22.69
N GLY A 721 0.75 8.73 -23.33
CA GLY A 721 1.51 8.47 -24.55
C GLY A 721 3.01 8.31 -24.34
N TYR A 722 3.45 7.86 -23.15
CA TYR A 722 4.82 7.40 -22.93
C TYR A 722 5.17 6.26 -23.91
N ASN A 723 6.44 6.18 -24.31
CA ASN A 723 6.96 5.11 -25.17
C ASN A 723 8.16 4.38 -24.55
N GLN A 724 8.67 4.88 -23.43
CA GLN A 724 9.74 4.28 -22.64
C GLN A 724 9.31 4.24 -21.17
N MET A 725 9.65 3.17 -20.47
CA MET A 725 9.43 3.02 -19.04
C MET A 725 10.71 2.49 -18.40
N HIS A 726 11.17 3.15 -17.34
CA HIS A 726 12.29 2.70 -16.54
C HIS A 726 11.80 2.43 -15.11
N VAL A 727 12.06 1.24 -14.60
CA VAL A 727 11.68 0.83 -13.24
C VAL A 727 12.95 0.58 -12.45
N ASP A 728 13.04 1.22 -11.28
CA ASP A 728 14.08 1.01 -10.28
C ASP A 728 13.41 0.45 -9.01
N GLY A 729 13.90 -0.70 -8.52
CA GLY A 729 13.24 -1.49 -7.46
C GLY A 729 12.36 -2.63 -8.00
N GLU A 730 11.59 -3.24 -7.10
CA GLU A 730 10.86 -4.50 -7.30
C GLU A 730 9.34 -4.28 -7.15
N PRO A 731 8.59 -4.19 -8.27
CA PRO A 731 7.15 -3.95 -8.22
C PRO A 731 6.32 -5.04 -7.52
N ASP A 732 6.80 -6.28 -7.48
CA ASP A 732 6.17 -7.42 -6.79
C ASP A 732 6.37 -7.45 -5.28
N GLU A 733 7.34 -6.67 -4.78
CA GLU A 733 7.49 -6.34 -3.37
C GLU A 733 6.83 -4.99 -3.01
N ALA A 734 6.23 -4.31 -3.99
CA ALA A 734 5.67 -2.96 -3.86
C ALA A 734 6.69 -1.91 -3.38
N GLU A 735 7.97 -2.10 -3.72
CA GLU A 735 9.09 -1.22 -3.41
C GLU A 735 9.79 -0.77 -4.71
N PHE A 736 9.24 0.26 -5.37
CA PHE A 736 9.75 0.70 -6.67
C PHE A 736 9.51 2.19 -6.97
N ILE A 737 10.27 2.68 -7.94
CA ILE A 737 10.03 3.92 -8.66
C ILE A 737 9.97 3.60 -10.16
N ALA A 738 8.91 4.02 -10.83
CA ALA A 738 8.72 3.86 -12.27
C ALA A 738 8.64 5.22 -12.96
N TYR A 739 9.56 5.47 -13.88
CA TYR A 739 9.61 6.66 -14.72
C TYR A 739 8.99 6.37 -16.08
N TYR A 740 8.02 7.19 -16.49
CA TYR A 740 7.35 7.12 -17.79
C TYR A 740 7.86 8.25 -18.67
N ALA A 741 8.55 7.91 -19.75
CA ALA A 741 9.21 8.86 -20.63
C ALA A 741 8.63 8.85 -22.06
N LYS A 742 8.66 10.02 -22.68
CA LYS A 742 8.30 10.25 -24.08
C LYS A 742 9.36 11.13 -24.72
N ASN A 743 10.02 10.64 -25.77
CA ASN A 743 11.12 11.32 -26.45
C ASN A 743 12.21 11.74 -25.45
N ASP A 744 12.66 10.79 -24.62
CA ASP A 744 13.68 10.96 -23.58
C ASP A 744 13.38 12.01 -22.48
N ARG A 745 12.14 12.53 -22.42
CA ARG A 745 11.64 13.39 -21.34
C ARG A 745 10.69 12.61 -20.42
N VAL A 746 10.94 12.62 -19.12
CA VAL A 746 10.02 12.07 -18.12
C VAL A 746 8.74 12.90 -18.08
N ILE A 747 7.60 12.26 -18.30
CA ILE A 747 6.25 12.87 -18.32
C ILE A 747 5.32 12.29 -17.24
N GLY A 748 5.79 11.28 -16.52
CA GLY A 748 5.12 10.71 -15.37
C GLY A 748 6.10 9.94 -14.49
N VAL A 749 5.83 9.88 -13.19
CA VAL A 749 6.56 9.05 -12.22
C VAL A 749 5.57 8.40 -11.29
N ALA A 750 5.68 7.08 -11.08
CA ALA A 750 4.98 6.35 -10.03
C ALA A 750 5.97 5.88 -8.98
N THR A 751 5.61 5.96 -7.70
CA THR A 751 6.40 5.40 -6.60
C THR A 751 5.53 4.56 -5.71
N CYS A 752 6.06 3.46 -5.19
CA CYS A 752 5.45 2.66 -4.14
C CYS A 752 6.59 2.32 -3.18
N VAL A 753 6.62 2.98 -2.01
CA VAL A 753 7.68 2.91 -0.99
C VAL A 753 7.13 3.22 0.40
#